data_AF-D8P9T8-F1
#
_entry.id   AF-D8P9T8-F1
#
_cell.length_a   1.000
_cell.length_b   1.000
_cell.length_c   1.000
_cell.angle_alpha   90.00
_cell.angle_beta   90.00
_cell.angle_gamma   90.00
#
_symmetry.space_group_name_H-M   'P 1'
#
loop_
_entity.id
_entity.type
_entity.pdbx_description
1 polymer ?
#
loop_
_entity_poly.entity_id
_entity_poly.type
_entity_poly.pdbx_seq_one_letter_code
_entity_poly.pdbx_strand_id
1 'polypeptide(L)'
;MTTSTGAATGTGPGGGAGSITLTGTAVTAGPLTTTGGSNGSGGAVALTSTAGATTLTTVTTSGGTALAGTAGRPAGSLTLASADTLTATTLTASGSNGNGADQPGGAGGALSITSTGGNVRVGTISAIGGHALAGNADGGNGGSVSLDAGGATPTITHQTMTTTGGNRIGGGTAGTGGDISVADASLLSAATTIAAGGGSAGAGTGGHVTFGNTVDSSGANRTLTVNTNGITTFTGAVGETFALTSLATDAPGSVRVGGNVTTTGVQTYNDPLTLLAHSTMTGTTPTFGSTLTGGGFDLTLNFSGTTGINGAAFTGINQFVSGNGGTTSLTGAFTTTGAQTFGDAVTLAGGTTLTSSGNHDITFHSTVNGARTLAVNTTGTTTFGGSVGTTTALTSLTTDSGGTTALNGGAVTTSGNQTYNDAVTMNQFTTVTSTGGAITFAEHATNILAGAGLTVDAPTLSLTSGKTVATTGNGPIRFLTNSFHPNGANIDAGTGTFTLSPTTLTNTIEFGDVNTARGTTVYYGSLFGSLTAGSFTIGRPTHSGNIFVTGVAAAPSSIQIVNGGTGSVTFENAPYAGGNQSLGVTGGTGGITIGQSLTLGTGTLRLTTTGAISQTAGTLIAETAGVSAASGITLAQPLNDVATLAAQTAAGDLTFTNNNGFTIGTVTATADGFHPALTGVSAGGAITLQGGGAVAQTHRIHGSSLRLLGSGPFTLTDHTNEVTAFSANTTDHVQYTDASDVILGGSNIPGHFDLTTNGAITQGGALTVTGRTTLAAGSGDITLTQAGNNFSRVDVTSANHVALRDSDALVLGASTVNGTLNVTTNGALTQSGASTVRGAATLATGSYDITLIEAGNDFTSISITGGNHVSLRDTNALRLATSTTSGNLDADAGSVTIGGALTSSGGNLTLTGTNSVTQLAHLSVTGAHTVTVTAPSGPLAMAPTATTSSDTGAIAYAAGADITLGSLRTGAGVTVISSGGSVLSAAGSGMNITAGANSSLQALNGVVGTQVAPITVHVSAGTLGIHATAARFGISAFLNGTVFPGQALTMLNVPPGLVCFNACRFGTIPSFNVASAIPWYMRHASNPLWYSVLSTYLPEDVVEGTRMDVFMDEDHVAREIPPCTPTGACAPEATVLTPPSGTEDASAY
;
A
#
# COMPACT_ATOMS: atom_id res chain seq x y z
N MET A 1 91.94 8.05 -55.88
CA MET A 1 92.47 7.46 -57.14
C MET A 1 91.35 7.45 -58.15
N THR A 2 91.62 7.94 -59.36
CA THR A 2 90.63 8.04 -60.42
C THR A 2 91.14 7.29 -61.65
N THR A 3 90.35 6.36 -62.18
CA THR A 3 90.57 5.74 -63.48
C THR A 3 89.42 6.12 -64.40
N SER A 4 89.75 6.52 -65.62
CA SER A 4 88.78 6.89 -66.65
C SER A 4 89.30 6.54 -68.03
N THR A 5 88.41 6.37 -69.01
CA THR A 5 88.78 6.20 -70.42
C THR A 5 88.60 7.46 -71.25
N GLY A 6 89.23 7.48 -72.42
CA GLY A 6 89.00 8.52 -73.42
C GLY A 6 87.54 8.55 -73.89
N ALA A 7 87.04 9.74 -74.19
CA ALA A 7 85.69 9.93 -74.71
C ALA A 7 85.62 9.53 -76.19
N ALA A 8 84.71 8.60 -76.54
CA ALA A 8 84.33 8.41 -77.93
C ALA A 8 83.74 9.73 -78.49
N THR A 9 83.92 10.01 -79.78
CA THR A 9 83.33 11.19 -80.44
C THR A 9 82.15 10.83 -81.36
N GLY A 10 81.87 9.54 -81.55
CA GLY A 10 80.78 9.01 -82.38
C GLY A 10 80.05 7.83 -81.74
N THR A 11 79.31 7.05 -82.53
CA THR A 11 78.47 5.93 -82.03
C THR A 11 79.25 4.67 -81.63
N GLY A 12 80.55 4.62 -81.93
CA GLY A 12 81.42 3.50 -81.56
C GLY A 12 81.53 3.32 -80.04
N PRO A 13 81.81 2.08 -79.57
CA PRO A 13 82.04 1.83 -78.16
C PRO A 13 83.30 2.57 -77.67
N GLY A 14 83.20 3.21 -76.51
CA GLY A 14 84.36 3.74 -75.78
C GLY A 14 85.09 2.62 -75.03
N GLY A 15 86.36 2.85 -74.68
CA GLY A 15 87.10 1.90 -73.84
C GLY A 15 86.50 1.77 -72.44
N GLY A 16 86.62 0.61 -71.80
CA GLY A 16 86.22 0.42 -70.40
C GLY A 16 87.26 1.00 -69.43
N ALA A 17 86.80 1.64 -68.34
CA ALA A 17 87.70 2.18 -67.31
C ALA A 17 88.47 1.06 -66.60
N GLY A 18 89.75 1.33 -66.28
CA GLY A 18 90.58 0.39 -65.54
C GLY A 18 90.04 0.14 -64.14
N SER A 19 90.19 -1.08 -63.64
CA SER A 19 89.79 -1.43 -62.28
C SER A 19 90.80 -0.91 -61.24
N ILE A 20 90.33 -0.62 -60.02
CA ILE A 20 91.19 -0.30 -58.87
C ILE A 20 91.17 -1.51 -57.93
N THR A 21 92.34 -2.11 -57.68
CA THR A 21 92.50 -3.17 -56.68
C THR A 21 93.48 -2.72 -55.60
N LEU A 22 93.08 -2.78 -54.33
CA LEU A 22 93.92 -2.45 -53.19
C LEU A 22 93.93 -3.60 -52.19
N THR A 23 95.12 -4.07 -51.84
CA THR A 23 95.33 -5.10 -50.82
C THR A 23 96.34 -4.60 -49.78
N GLY A 24 96.05 -4.81 -48.50
CA GLY A 24 96.92 -4.35 -47.42
C GLY A 24 96.58 -5.00 -46.08
N THR A 25 97.41 -4.77 -45.06
CA THR A 25 97.11 -5.20 -43.69
C THR A 25 95.91 -4.44 -43.13
N ALA A 26 95.92 -3.10 -43.26
CA ALA A 26 94.79 -2.19 -43.12
C ALA A 26 94.71 -1.31 -44.37
N VAL A 27 93.53 -0.78 -44.70
CA VAL A 27 93.39 0.07 -45.89
C VAL A 27 92.67 1.37 -45.55
N THR A 28 93.35 2.50 -45.77
CA THR A 28 92.74 3.83 -45.68
C THR A 28 92.89 4.52 -47.02
N ALA A 29 91.79 4.98 -47.61
CA ALA A 29 91.82 5.68 -48.88
C ALA A 29 90.86 6.86 -48.91
N GLY A 30 91.30 7.94 -49.57
CA GLY A 30 90.41 9.01 -50.03
C GLY A 30 89.46 8.54 -51.14
N PRO A 31 88.87 9.45 -51.92
CA PRO A 31 87.92 9.08 -52.96
C PRO A 31 88.51 8.11 -53.99
N LEU A 32 87.76 7.06 -54.32
CA LEU A 32 88.09 6.07 -55.36
C LEU A 32 87.04 6.17 -56.47
N THR A 33 87.47 6.33 -57.72
CA THR A 33 86.55 6.60 -58.82
C THR A 33 86.97 5.84 -60.08
N THR A 34 86.05 5.07 -60.67
CA THR A 34 86.26 4.31 -61.91
C THR A 34 85.10 4.56 -62.88
N THR A 35 85.23 5.59 -63.71
CA THR A 35 84.15 6.08 -64.58
C THR A 35 84.49 5.88 -66.05
N GLY A 36 83.61 5.26 -66.82
CA GLY A 36 83.75 5.23 -68.27
C GLY A 36 83.76 6.65 -68.85
N GLY A 37 84.60 6.92 -69.87
CA GLY A 37 84.42 8.09 -70.74
C GLY A 37 83.16 7.96 -71.60
N SER A 38 82.90 8.88 -72.53
CA SER A 38 81.74 8.77 -73.44
C SER A 38 81.66 7.38 -74.11
N ASN A 39 80.51 6.72 -74.01
CA ASN A 39 80.27 5.34 -74.45
C ASN A 39 81.18 4.25 -73.82
N GLY A 40 81.88 4.52 -72.71
CA GLY A 40 82.72 3.55 -72.00
C GLY A 40 82.02 2.93 -70.79
N SER A 41 82.36 1.68 -70.46
CA SER A 41 81.90 1.04 -69.21
C SER A 41 82.75 1.45 -68.00
N GLY A 42 82.17 1.39 -66.80
CA GLY A 42 82.91 1.59 -65.55
C GLY A 42 83.87 0.44 -65.24
N GLY A 43 84.93 0.74 -64.50
CA GLY A 43 85.88 -0.26 -63.96
C GLY A 43 85.39 -0.83 -62.63
N ALA A 44 85.91 -1.98 -62.22
CA ALA A 44 85.59 -2.57 -60.92
C ALA A 44 86.48 -1.97 -59.81
N VAL A 45 86.01 -1.95 -58.57
CA VAL A 45 86.81 -1.61 -57.40
C VAL A 45 86.82 -2.80 -56.44
N ALA A 46 88.01 -3.34 -56.16
CA ALA A 46 88.21 -4.44 -55.24
C ALA A 46 89.17 -4.03 -54.12
N LEU A 47 88.80 -4.29 -52.87
CA LEU A 47 89.56 -3.93 -51.68
C LEU A 47 89.60 -5.10 -50.71
N THR A 48 90.79 -5.39 -50.18
CA THR A 48 90.96 -6.42 -49.15
C THR A 48 91.95 -5.98 -48.08
N SER A 49 91.49 -5.81 -46.84
CA SER A 49 92.37 -5.69 -45.68
C SER A 49 92.51 -7.04 -44.98
N THR A 50 93.73 -7.53 -44.74
CA THR A 50 93.96 -8.88 -44.22
C THR A 50 94.00 -8.98 -42.69
N ALA A 51 94.13 -7.87 -41.94
CA ALA A 51 94.18 -7.91 -40.48
C ALA A 51 93.53 -6.71 -39.76
N GLY A 52 93.61 -5.49 -40.30
CA GLY A 52 93.13 -4.25 -39.68
C GLY A 52 91.95 -3.61 -40.42
N ALA A 53 91.51 -2.45 -39.93
CA ALA A 53 90.32 -1.76 -40.41
C ALA A 53 90.44 -1.23 -41.86
N THR A 54 89.28 -1.07 -42.51
CA THR A 54 89.14 -0.39 -43.80
C THR A 54 88.41 0.93 -43.61
N THR A 55 89.04 2.06 -43.95
CA THR A 55 88.42 3.40 -43.87
C THR A 55 88.43 4.09 -45.23
N LEU A 56 87.25 4.39 -45.74
CA LEU A 56 87.00 4.95 -47.05
C LEU A 56 86.10 6.17 -46.94
N THR A 57 86.24 7.09 -47.88
CA THR A 57 85.29 8.20 -48.07
C THR A 57 84.26 7.82 -49.12
N THR A 58 84.41 8.29 -50.36
CA THR A 58 83.51 8.01 -51.48
C THR A 58 84.13 7.00 -52.42
N VAL A 59 83.39 5.96 -52.79
CA VAL A 59 83.78 5.01 -53.84
C VAL A 59 82.73 5.03 -54.94
N THR A 60 83.14 5.33 -56.16
CA THR A 60 82.25 5.47 -57.31
C THR A 60 82.75 4.63 -58.48
N THR A 61 81.92 3.70 -58.94
CA THR A 61 82.05 3.05 -60.23
C THR A 61 80.85 3.50 -61.07
N SER A 62 81.06 3.92 -62.33
CA SER A 62 79.94 4.32 -63.18
C SER A 62 80.20 4.05 -64.65
N GLY A 63 79.12 3.74 -65.36
CA GLY A 63 79.11 3.85 -66.81
C GLY A 63 79.40 5.29 -67.24
N GLY A 64 80.02 5.45 -68.40
CA GLY A 64 80.22 6.75 -69.01
C GLY A 64 79.00 7.26 -69.75
N THR A 65 78.93 8.56 -70.01
CA THR A 65 77.78 9.20 -70.68
C THR A 65 77.56 8.63 -72.08
N ALA A 66 76.34 8.20 -72.39
CA ALA A 66 75.98 7.77 -73.74
C ALA A 66 75.86 8.98 -74.68
N LEU A 67 76.50 8.89 -75.85
CA LEU A 67 76.33 9.85 -76.94
C LEU A 67 75.04 9.58 -77.72
N ALA A 68 74.63 10.53 -78.56
CA ALA A 68 73.41 10.38 -79.36
C ALA A 68 73.45 9.09 -80.21
N GLY A 69 72.38 8.30 -80.13
CA GLY A 69 72.23 7.02 -80.80
C GLY A 69 72.97 5.85 -80.14
N THR A 70 73.41 5.93 -78.87
CA THR A 70 74.08 4.81 -78.18
C THR A 70 73.38 4.38 -76.90
N ALA A 71 73.52 3.09 -76.61
CA ALA A 71 73.07 2.49 -75.35
C ALA A 71 73.89 3.00 -74.16
N GLY A 72 73.23 3.06 -73.01
CA GLY A 72 73.84 3.29 -71.72
C GLY A 72 74.88 2.23 -71.38
N ARG A 73 75.77 2.55 -70.45
CA ARG A 73 76.94 1.73 -70.13
C ARG A 73 76.89 1.21 -68.71
N PRO A 74 77.29 -0.05 -68.48
CA PRO A 74 77.27 -0.63 -67.16
C PRO A 74 78.33 0.00 -66.25
N ALA A 75 78.02 0.09 -64.95
CA ALA A 75 79.02 0.30 -63.91
C ALA A 75 79.84 -0.97 -63.66
N GLY A 76 81.02 -0.82 -63.05
CA GLY A 76 81.77 -1.98 -62.54
C GLY A 76 81.31 -2.39 -61.15
N SER A 77 81.64 -3.61 -60.74
CA SER A 77 81.34 -4.10 -59.39
C SER A 77 82.21 -3.44 -58.32
N LEU A 78 81.73 -3.46 -57.08
CA LEU A 78 82.44 -3.00 -55.90
C LEU A 78 82.50 -4.14 -54.87
N THR A 79 83.68 -4.66 -54.60
CA THR A 79 83.91 -5.73 -53.62
C THR A 79 84.84 -5.22 -52.53
N LEU A 80 84.33 -5.04 -51.31
CA LEU A 80 85.08 -4.55 -50.16
C LEU A 80 85.12 -5.63 -49.07
N ALA A 81 86.30 -6.14 -48.76
CA ALA A 81 86.49 -7.13 -47.69
C ALA A 81 87.43 -6.57 -46.62
N SER A 82 87.00 -6.58 -45.36
CA SER A 82 87.83 -6.18 -44.23
C SER A 82 87.96 -7.28 -43.17
N ALA A 83 89.12 -7.36 -42.53
CA ALA A 83 89.35 -8.29 -41.42
C ALA A 83 88.86 -7.73 -40.07
N ASP A 84 88.64 -6.41 -40.01
CA ASP A 84 88.14 -5.65 -38.85
C ASP A 84 87.08 -4.65 -39.38
N THR A 85 86.73 -3.62 -38.60
CA THR A 85 85.68 -2.66 -38.91
C THR A 85 85.90 -1.97 -40.26
N LEU A 86 84.86 -1.98 -41.10
CA LEU A 86 84.83 -1.28 -42.37
C LEU A 86 83.99 -0.02 -42.26
N THR A 87 84.56 1.13 -42.63
CA THR A 87 83.86 2.43 -42.66
C THR A 87 83.92 3.04 -44.07
N ALA A 88 82.76 3.43 -44.62
CA ALA A 88 82.64 4.11 -45.91
C ALA A 88 81.52 5.17 -45.87
N THR A 89 81.71 6.34 -46.48
CA THR A 89 80.67 7.40 -46.46
C THR A 89 79.66 7.28 -47.60
N THR A 90 80.10 6.99 -48.83
CA THR A 90 79.20 6.86 -50.00
C THR A 90 79.75 5.82 -50.95
N LEU A 91 78.91 4.88 -51.37
CA LEU A 91 79.26 3.84 -52.34
C LEU A 91 78.32 3.95 -53.55
N THR A 92 78.86 3.99 -54.76
CA THR A 92 78.08 4.12 -55.98
C THR A 92 78.58 3.15 -57.05
N ALA A 93 77.68 2.38 -57.65
CA ALA A 93 77.92 1.54 -58.82
C ALA A 93 76.76 1.67 -59.82
N SER A 94 76.59 2.86 -60.41
CA SER A 94 75.39 3.17 -61.21
C SER A 94 75.68 3.18 -62.72
N GLY A 95 74.81 2.51 -63.49
CA GLY A 95 74.85 2.52 -64.95
C GLY A 95 74.43 3.88 -65.51
N SER A 96 74.85 4.18 -66.75
CA SER A 96 74.48 5.43 -67.41
C SER A 96 73.21 5.29 -68.25
N ASN A 97 72.51 6.41 -68.48
CA ASN A 97 71.33 6.45 -69.33
C ASN A 97 71.69 6.16 -70.80
N GLY A 98 70.77 5.55 -71.55
CA GLY A 98 70.83 5.47 -73.01
C GLY A 98 70.50 6.83 -73.63
N ASN A 99 70.95 7.09 -74.85
CA ASN A 99 70.75 8.37 -75.52
C ASN A 99 70.39 8.15 -77.00
N GLY A 100 69.19 8.57 -77.42
CA GLY A 100 68.64 8.32 -78.75
C GLY A 100 67.45 7.34 -78.74
N ALA A 101 66.76 7.21 -79.87
CA ALA A 101 65.63 6.29 -80.03
C ALA A 101 66.10 4.83 -79.94
N ASP A 102 65.32 4.00 -79.23
CA ASP A 102 65.53 2.54 -79.10
C ASP A 102 66.83 2.13 -78.38
N GLN A 103 67.45 3.05 -77.64
CA GLN A 103 68.70 2.81 -76.92
C GLN A 103 68.47 2.48 -75.44
N PRO A 104 68.85 1.28 -74.97
CA PRO A 104 68.62 0.86 -73.60
C PRO A 104 69.55 1.54 -72.60
N GLY A 105 69.15 1.56 -71.33
CA GLY A 105 70.01 2.03 -70.23
C GLY A 105 71.06 1.01 -69.79
N GLY A 106 72.13 1.48 -69.15
CA GLY A 106 73.22 0.64 -68.62
C GLY A 106 72.89 0.01 -67.27
N ALA A 107 73.42 -1.19 -66.99
CA ALA A 107 73.19 -1.85 -65.70
C ALA A 107 74.02 -1.24 -64.54
N GLY A 108 73.45 -1.25 -63.34
CA GLY A 108 74.20 -1.02 -62.10
C GLY A 108 75.17 -2.17 -61.80
N GLY A 109 76.21 -1.89 -61.02
CA GLY A 109 77.21 -2.87 -60.59
C GLY A 109 76.83 -3.52 -59.27
N ALA A 110 77.21 -4.79 -59.07
CA ALA A 110 77.00 -5.47 -57.80
C ALA A 110 77.97 -4.95 -56.71
N LEU A 111 77.45 -4.80 -55.50
CA LEU A 111 78.16 -4.39 -54.29
C LEU A 111 78.20 -5.53 -53.29
N SER A 112 79.39 -5.95 -52.88
CA SER A 112 79.59 -6.91 -51.79
C SER A 112 80.53 -6.30 -50.76
N ILE A 113 80.03 -6.07 -49.55
CA ILE A 113 80.76 -5.46 -48.45
C ILE A 113 80.74 -6.43 -47.28
N THR A 114 81.91 -6.94 -46.92
CA THR A 114 82.08 -7.93 -45.86
C THR A 114 83.14 -7.47 -44.86
N SER A 115 82.85 -7.62 -43.58
CA SER A 115 83.84 -7.52 -42.49
C SER A 115 83.85 -8.86 -41.75
N THR A 116 84.99 -9.51 -41.56
CA THR A 116 85.05 -10.84 -40.89
C THR A 116 85.26 -10.76 -39.38
N GLY A 117 85.83 -9.67 -38.85
CA GLY A 117 86.15 -9.52 -37.43
C GLY A 117 85.56 -8.30 -36.74
N GLY A 118 84.87 -7.41 -37.47
CA GLY A 118 84.28 -6.18 -36.91
C GLY A 118 83.00 -5.71 -37.61
N ASN A 119 82.58 -4.48 -37.31
CA ASN A 119 81.32 -3.91 -37.81
C ASN A 119 81.44 -3.39 -39.26
N VAL A 120 80.30 -3.24 -39.94
CA VAL A 120 80.21 -2.48 -41.19
C VAL A 120 79.52 -1.14 -40.92
N ARG A 121 80.12 -0.03 -41.31
CA ARG A 121 79.57 1.33 -41.19
C ARG A 121 79.61 2.00 -42.55
N VAL A 122 78.48 2.03 -43.24
CA VAL A 122 78.33 2.62 -44.57
C VAL A 122 77.34 3.78 -44.53
N GLY A 123 77.56 4.83 -45.32
CA GLY A 123 76.55 5.88 -45.50
C GLY A 123 75.58 5.50 -46.62
N THR A 124 75.48 6.34 -47.65
CA THR A 124 74.57 6.14 -48.78
C THR A 124 75.11 5.13 -49.79
N ILE A 125 74.28 4.21 -50.26
CA ILE A 125 74.61 3.22 -51.30
C ILE A 125 73.72 3.43 -52.53
N SER A 126 74.30 3.43 -53.73
CA SER A 126 73.56 3.59 -54.99
C SER A 126 74.08 2.68 -56.11
N ALA A 127 73.31 1.67 -56.48
CA ALA A 127 73.59 0.74 -57.58
C ALA A 127 72.43 0.75 -58.60
N ILE A 128 72.20 1.90 -59.22
CA ILE A 128 71.02 2.16 -60.05
C ILE A 128 71.27 1.77 -61.51
N GLY A 129 70.25 1.22 -62.16
CA GLY A 129 70.23 1.03 -63.62
C GLY A 129 69.88 2.32 -64.37
N GLY A 130 70.57 2.61 -65.47
CA GLY A 130 70.33 3.79 -66.28
C GLY A 130 68.98 3.78 -67.00
N HIS A 131 68.42 4.95 -67.27
CA HIS A 131 67.12 5.10 -67.95
C HIS A 131 67.27 5.09 -69.48
N ALA A 132 66.22 4.65 -70.18
CA ALA A 132 66.00 4.96 -71.59
C ALA A 132 65.43 6.38 -71.75
N LEU A 133 65.78 7.07 -72.84
CA LEU A 133 65.40 8.49 -73.05
C LEU A 133 64.48 8.75 -74.25
N ALA A 134 64.41 7.87 -75.26
CA ALA A 134 63.53 8.02 -76.42
C ALA A 134 63.22 6.67 -77.13
N GLY A 135 62.14 6.60 -77.93
CA GLY A 135 61.76 5.42 -78.73
C GLY A 135 61.11 4.28 -77.93
N ASN A 136 61.27 3.03 -78.37
CA ASN A 136 60.89 1.80 -77.68
C ASN A 136 62.14 1.14 -77.09
N ALA A 137 62.55 1.53 -75.89
CA ALA A 137 63.83 1.15 -75.31
C ALA A 137 63.70 0.63 -73.88
N ASP A 138 64.57 -0.34 -73.55
CA ASP A 138 64.62 -0.98 -72.24
C ASP A 138 65.34 -0.13 -71.18
N GLY A 139 64.89 -0.22 -69.93
CA GLY A 139 65.65 0.31 -68.80
C GLY A 139 66.79 -0.62 -68.37
N GLY A 140 67.88 -0.08 -67.83
CA GLY A 140 68.97 -0.89 -67.27
C GLY A 140 68.60 -1.53 -65.93
N ASN A 141 69.14 -2.70 -65.61
CA ASN A 141 68.89 -3.35 -64.31
C ASN A 141 69.72 -2.67 -63.20
N GLY A 142 69.17 -2.62 -61.98
CA GLY A 142 69.91 -2.25 -60.78
C GLY A 142 70.92 -3.33 -60.36
N GLY A 143 71.93 -2.93 -59.59
CA GLY A 143 72.92 -3.85 -59.03
C GLY A 143 72.51 -4.36 -57.64
N SER A 144 72.90 -5.58 -57.30
CA SER A 144 72.65 -6.13 -55.96
C SER A 144 73.59 -5.54 -54.91
N VAL A 145 73.15 -5.50 -53.65
CA VAL A 145 73.92 -5.04 -52.49
C VAL A 145 73.88 -6.12 -51.41
N SER A 146 75.05 -6.58 -50.98
CA SER A 146 75.20 -7.49 -49.84
C SER A 146 76.09 -6.86 -48.79
N LEU A 147 75.57 -6.76 -47.56
CA LEU A 147 76.29 -6.29 -46.38
C LEU A 147 76.36 -7.42 -45.35
N ASP A 148 77.56 -7.72 -44.88
CA ASP A 148 77.84 -8.82 -43.94
C ASP A 148 78.93 -8.38 -42.94
N ALA A 149 78.66 -8.52 -41.64
CA ALA A 149 79.54 -8.10 -40.56
C ALA A 149 79.89 -9.29 -39.64
N GLY A 150 81.12 -9.31 -39.15
CA GLY A 150 81.65 -10.38 -38.32
C GLY A 150 82.06 -9.90 -36.93
N GLY A 151 82.60 -10.82 -36.12
CA GLY A 151 82.98 -10.56 -34.74
C GLY A 151 81.94 -11.03 -33.71
N ALA A 152 82.13 -10.67 -32.44
CA ALA A 152 81.31 -11.18 -31.33
C ALA A 152 79.89 -10.60 -31.27
N THR A 153 79.71 -9.35 -31.71
CA THR A 153 78.41 -8.64 -31.77
C THR A 153 78.34 -7.83 -33.07
N PRO A 154 78.18 -8.50 -34.23
CA PRO A 154 78.28 -7.84 -35.52
C PRO A 154 77.11 -6.87 -35.74
N THR A 155 77.42 -5.64 -36.14
CA THR A 155 76.42 -4.64 -36.53
C THR A 155 76.75 -4.01 -37.88
N ILE A 156 75.70 -3.69 -38.64
CA ILE A 156 75.75 -3.03 -39.94
C ILE A 156 75.04 -1.68 -39.82
N THR A 157 75.81 -0.62 -39.59
CA THR A 157 75.29 0.75 -39.58
C THR A 157 75.16 1.27 -41.01
N HIS A 158 73.98 1.72 -41.41
CA HIS A 158 73.73 2.23 -42.77
C HIS A 158 72.77 3.42 -42.84
N GLN A 159 72.66 4.01 -44.05
CA GLN A 159 71.68 5.03 -44.42
C GLN A 159 70.90 4.56 -45.65
N THR A 160 70.50 5.49 -46.54
CA THR A 160 69.77 5.20 -47.78
C THR A 160 70.52 4.23 -48.69
N MET A 161 69.83 3.20 -49.18
CA MET A 161 70.31 2.29 -50.21
C MET A 161 69.36 2.32 -51.41
N THR A 162 69.90 2.42 -52.62
CA THR A 162 69.10 2.48 -53.85
C THR A 162 69.67 1.54 -54.90
N THR A 163 68.89 0.55 -55.31
CA THR A 163 69.22 -0.48 -56.31
C THR A 163 68.17 -0.53 -57.42
N THR A 164 67.51 0.59 -57.70
CA THR A 164 66.36 0.65 -58.60
C THR A 164 66.73 0.35 -60.06
N GLY A 165 65.79 -0.27 -60.77
CA GLY A 165 65.88 -0.42 -62.22
C GLY A 165 65.65 0.91 -62.96
N GLY A 166 66.19 1.00 -64.17
CA GLY A 166 66.05 2.13 -65.07
C GLY A 166 64.69 2.19 -65.76
N ASN A 167 64.27 3.39 -66.15
CA ASN A 167 62.95 3.61 -66.76
C ASN A 167 62.98 3.19 -68.24
N ARG A 168 61.94 2.49 -68.69
CA ARG A 168 61.65 2.22 -70.10
C ARG A 168 60.99 3.43 -70.78
N ILE A 169 61.04 3.49 -72.11
CA ILE A 169 60.21 4.38 -72.93
C ILE A 169 59.47 3.53 -73.97
N GLY A 170 58.21 3.91 -74.29
CA GLY A 170 57.41 3.23 -75.31
C GLY A 170 57.07 1.78 -74.97
N GLY A 171 57.30 0.86 -75.92
CA GLY A 171 57.08 -0.58 -75.78
C GLY A 171 58.23 -1.38 -75.15
N GLY A 172 59.32 -0.73 -74.73
CA GLY A 172 60.45 -1.41 -74.08
C GLY A 172 60.10 -1.98 -72.70
N THR A 173 60.98 -2.84 -72.18
CA THR A 173 60.92 -3.47 -70.86
C THR A 173 61.52 -2.58 -69.78
N ALA A 174 60.89 -2.50 -68.61
CA ALA A 174 61.48 -1.78 -67.47
C ALA A 174 62.62 -2.59 -66.86
N GLY A 175 63.67 -1.90 -66.43
CA GLY A 175 64.80 -2.53 -65.75
C GLY A 175 64.37 -3.15 -64.42
N THR A 176 64.99 -4.26 -64.06
CA THR A 176 64.74 -4.91 -62.76
C THR A 176 65.47 -4.16 -61.63
N GLY A 177 64.91 -4.13 -60.43
CA GLY A 177 65.63 -3.72 -59.23
C GLY A 177 66.65 -4.78 -58.79
N GLY A 178 67.68 -4.38 -58.04
CA GLY A 178 68.69 -5.27 -57.48
C GLY A 178 68.38 -5.67 -56.04
N ASP A 179 68.67 -6.92 -55.67
CA ASP A 179 68.46 -7.42 -54.31
C ASP A 179 69.35 -6.69 -53.29
N ILE A 180 68.82 -6.46 -52.10
CA ILE A 180 69.53 -5.89 -50.95
C ILE A 180 69.46 -6.90 -49.80
N SER A 181 70.63 -7.35 -49.33
CA SER A 181 70.75 -8.25 -48.18
C SER A 181 71.62 -7.63 -47.11
N VAL A 182 71.10 -7.53 -45.89
CA VAL A 182 71.81 -7.11 -44.68
C VAL A 182 71.82 -8.31 -43.74
N ALA A 183 72.95 -9.00 -43.62
CA ALA A 183 73.00 -10.30 -42.93
C ALA A 183 72.82 -10.18 -41.41
N ASP A 184 73.50 -9.20 -40.79
CA ASP A 184 73.56 -9.01 -39.34
C ASP A 184 72.70 -7.83 -38.85
N ALA A 185 72.81 -7.51 -37.55
CA ALA A 185 72.02 -6.47 -36.89
C ALA A 185 72.17 -5.12 -37.60
N SER A 186 71.08 -4.65 -38.19
CA SER A 186 70.97 -3.40 -38.93
C SER A 186 70.78 -2.22 -37.98
N LEU A 187 71.64 -1.20 -38.08
CA LEU A 187 71.53 0.04 -37.30
C LEU A 187 71.34 1.26 -38.21
N LEU A 188 70.19 1.93 -38.09
CA LEU A 188 69.87 3.11 -38.89
C LEU A 188 70.53 4.37 -38.29
N SER A 189 71.46 4.96 -39.03
CA SER A 189 72.21 6.16 -38.62
C SER A 189 71.62 7.49 -39.11
N ALA A 190 70.57 7.42 -39.93
CA ALA A 190 69.80 8.52 -40.51
C ALA A 190 68.33 8.08 -40.66
N ALA A 191 67.44 9.00 -41.04
CA ALA A 191 66.20 8.60 -41.70
C ALA A 191 66.58 7.84 -42.98
N THR A 192 66.10 6.61 -43.13
CA THR A 192 66.60 5.68 -44.14
C THR A 192 65.50 5.30 -45.12
N THR A 193 65.80 5.45 -46.41
CA THR A 193 64.99 4.89 -47.50
C THR A 193 65.78 3.78 -48.17
N ILE A 194 65.19 2.59 -48.26
CA ILE A 194 65.71 1.46 -49.03
C ILE A 194 64.84 1.34 -50.28
N ALA A 195 65.40 1.60 -51.46
CA ALA A 195 64.67 1.59 -52.71
C ALA A 195 65.25 0.53 -53.64
N ALA A 196 64.51 -0.57 -53.85
CA ALA A 196 64.87 -1.67 -54.74
C ALA A 196 63.79 -1.92 -55.81
N GLY A 197 62.92 -0.95 -56.07
CA GLY A 197 61.87 -1.04 -57.08
C GLY A 197 62.40 -1.19 -58.51
N GLY A 198 61.60 -1.85 -59.36
CA GLY A 198 61.85 -1.86 -60.80
C GLY A 198 61.58 -0.50 -61.45
N GLY A 199 62.11 -0.33 -62.65
CA GLY A 199 62.00 0.93 -63.38
C GLY A 199 60.59 1.28 -63.84
N SER A 200 60.43 2.53 -64.30
CA SER A 200 59.16 3.11 -64.77
C SER A 200 58.04 3.03 -63.72
N ALA A 201 58.33 3.57 -62.53
CA ALA A 201 57.41 3.59 -61.40
C ALA A 201 56.91 2.18 -60.99
N GLY A 202 57.82 1.20 -60.96
CA GLY A 202 57.52 -0.17 -60.49
C GLY A 202 56.94 -1.10 -61.56
N ALA A 203 57.01 -0.73 -62.85
CA ALA A 203 56.59 -1.62 -63.95
C ALA A 203 57.54 -2.80 -64.18
N GLY A 204 58.84 -2.64 -63.87
CA GLY A 204 59.82 -3.73 -63.87
C GLY A 204 59.78 -4.51 -62.55
N THR A 205 60.32 -5.73 -62.49
CA THR A 205 60.36 -6.51 -61.25
C THR A 205 61.31 -5.87 -60.23
N GLY A 206 60.87 -5.65 -59.00
CA GLY A 206 61.72 -5.14 -57.91
C GLY A 206 62.63 -6.22 -57.32
N GLY A 207 63.74 -5.79 -56.71
CA GLY A 207 64.64 -6.65 -55.95
C GLY A 207 64.10 -6.98 -54.56
N HIS A 208 64.48 -8.13 -54.02
CA HIS A 208 64.16 -8.51 -52.65
C HIS A 208 65.01 -7.70 -51.66
N VAL A 209 64.41 -7.27 -50.56
CA VAL A 209 65.10 -6.60 -49.45
C VAL A 209 65.02 -7.51 -48.24
N THR A 210 66.16 -8.02 -47.78
CA THR A 210 66.23 -8.93 -46.63
C THR A 210 67.09 -8.33 -45.53
N PHE A 211 66.49 -8.16 -44.36
CA PHE A 211 67.20 -7.97 -43.10
C PHE A 211 67.26 -9.32 -42.39
N GLY A 212 68.46 -9.89 -42.32
CA GLY A 212 68.74 -11.23 -41.79
C GLY A 212 68.78 -11.32 -40.26
N ASN A 213 68.76 -10.17 -39.57
CA ASN A 213 68.72 -10.06 -38.12
C ASN A 213 67.90 -8.83 -37.68
N THR A 214 68.08 -8.34 -36.46
CA THR A 214 67.38 -7.18 -35.91
C THR A 214 67.59 -5.90 -36.72
N VAL A 215 66.59 -5.02 -36.72
CA VAL A 215 66.67 -3.69 -37.35
C VAL A 215 66.35 -2.63 -36.30
N ASP A 216 67.35 -1.84 -35.91
CA ASP A 216 67.24 -0.86 -34.83
C ASP A 216 67.74 0.54 -35.27
N SER A 217 67.40 1.56 -34.49
CA SER A 217 67.97 2.91 -34.67
C SER A 217 69.30 3.08 -33.93
N SER A 218 70.28 3.80 -34.50
CA SER A 218 71.52 4.11 -33.79
C SER A 218 71.36 5.38 -32.93
N GLY A 219 71.08 5.20 -31.63
CA GLY A 219 71.10 6.24 -30.59
C GLY A 219 69.92 7.21 -30.52
N ALA A 220 69.12 7.34 -31.59
CA ALA A 220 67.86 8.11 -31.61
C ALA A 220 66.92 7.52 -32.65
N ASN A 221 65.61 7.50 -32.38
CA ASN A 221 64.59 6.89 -33.24
C ASN A 221 64.64 7.44 -34.68
N ARG A 222 64.65 6.55 -35.68
CA ARG A 222 64.71 6.87 -37.11
C ARG A 222 63.54 6.29 -37.88
N THR A 223 63.20 6.91 -39.00
CA THR A 223 62.23 6.36 -39.95
C THR A 223 62.90 5.34 -40.88
N LEU A 224 62.20 4.26 -41.18
CA LEU A 224 62.55 3.32 -42.24
C LEU A 224 61.44 3.25 -43.29
N THR A 225 61.78 3.54 -44.54
CA THR A 225 60.91 3.29 -45.69
C THR A 225 61.56 2.28 -46.60
N VAL A 226 60.85 1.19 -46.92
CA VAL A 226 61.32 0.18 -47.89
C VAL A 226 60.40 0.20 -49.10
N ASN A 227 60.93 0.70 -50.21
CA ASN A 227 60.26 0.84 -51.49
C ASN A 227 60.77 -0.24 -52.46
N THR A 228 60.06 -1.35 -52.52
CA THR A 228 60.31 -2.39 -53.53
C THR A 228 59.01 -3.08 -53.90
N ASN A 229 58.85 -3.38 -55.20
CA ASN A 229 57.81 -4.29 -55.67
C ASN A 229 58.26 -5.77 -55.68
N GLY A 230 59.34 -6.08 -54.96
CA GLY A 230 59.77 -7.42 -54.58
C GLY A 230 59.29 -7.83 -53.17
N ILE A 231 60.02 -8.74 -52.52
CA ILE A 231 59.71 -9.18 -51.15
C ILE A 231 60.61 -8.43 -50.17
N THR A 232 60.00 -7.77 -49.17
CA THR A 232 60.70 -7.24 -47.99
C THR A 232 60.60 -8.26 -46.86
N THR A 233 61.72 -8.77 -46.36
CA THR A 233 61.77 -9.75 -45.27
C THR A 233 62.52 -9.18 -44.07
N PHE A 234 61.85 -9.13 -42.92
CA PHE A 234 62.45 -8.92 -41.61
C PHE A 234 62.48 -10.27 -40.90
N THR A 235 63.64 -10.92 -40.78
CA THR A 235 63.74 -12.23 -40.10
C THR A 235 63.74 -12.08 -38.58
N GLY A 236 64.33 -11.01 -38.05
CA GLY A 236 64.40 -10.66 -36.64
C GLY A 236 63.42 -9.55 -36.24
N ALA A 237 63.55 -9.08 -35.00
CA ALA A 237 62.76 -7.98 -34.48
C ALA A 237 63.16 -6.61 -35.07
N VAL A 238 62.19 -5.71 -35.20
CA VAL A 238 62.38 -4.34 -35.69
C VAL A 238 62.10 -3.37 -34.54
N GLY A 239 63.06 -2.52 -34.20
CA GLY A 239 62.94 -1.53 -33.13
C GLY A 239 62.98 -2.13 -31.72
N GLU A 240 63.64 -3.28 -31.54
CA GLU A 240 63.72 -4.00 -30.26
C GLU A 240 64.50 -3.21 -29.21
N THR A 241 65.74 -2.82 -29.52
CA THR A 241 66.60 -2.07 -28.59
C THR A 241 66.30 -0.58 -28.64
N PHE A 242 66.15 -0.05 -29.86
CA PHE A 242 65.86 1.35 -30.12
C PHE A 242 64.76 1.44 -31.17
N ALA A 243 63.54 1.66 -30.69
CA ALA A 243 62.35 1.79 -31.50
C ALA A 243 62.56 2.72 -32.71
N LEU A 244 61.97 2.34 -33.84
CA LEU A 244 61.93 3.22 -35.00
C LEU A 244 60.93 4.37 -34.77
N THR A 245 61.08 5.48 -35.48
CA THR A 245 60.05 6.55 -35.52
C THR A 245 58.84 6.08 -36.31
N SER A 246 59.06 5.47 -37.47
CA SER A 246 58.01 4.89 -38.30
C SER A 246 58.61 3.82 -39.20
N LEU A 247 57.75 2.89 -39.63
CA LEU A 247 58.07 1.89 -40.65
C LEU A 247 57.04 2.00 -41.77
N ALA A 248 57.49 2.09 -43.03
CA ALA A 248 56.61 2.10 -44.19
C ALA A 248 57.13 1.17 -45.29
N THR A 249 56.22 0.39 -45.88
CA THR A 249 56.43 -0.29 -47.17
C THR A 249 55.40 0.25 -48.16
N ASP A 250 55.87 0.86 -49.25
CA ASP A 250 55.07 1.79 -50.07
C ASP A 250 55.03 1.48 -51.57
N ALA A 251 55.61 0.36 -52.02
CA ALA A 251 55.60 -0.08 -53.41
C ALA A 251 55.05 -1.51 -53.55
N PRO A 252 54.27 -1.81 -54.61
CA PRO A 252 53.44 -3.02 -54.72
C PRO A 252 54.27 -4.32 -54.70
N GLY A 253 54.49 -4.87 -53.53
CA GLY A 253 55.35 -6.02 -53.27
C GLY A 253 54.73 -7.01 -52.29
N SER A 254 55.54 -7.57 -51.39
CA SER A 254 55.06 -8.35 -50.24
C SER A 254 55.99 -8.17 -49.05
N VAL A 255 55.44 -8.24 -47.84
CA VAL A 255 56.19 -8.09 -46.59
C VAL A 255 56.12 -9.38 -45.78
N ARG A 256 57.26 -9.79 -45.22
CA ARG A 256 57.38 -10.94 -44.33
C ARG A 256 58.01 -10.51 -43.01
N VAL A 257 57.36 -10.83 -41.90
CA VAL A 257 57.80 -10.44 -40.54
C VAL A 257 58.01 -11.69 -39.68
N GLY A 258 59.23 -11.87 -39.19
CA GLY A 258 59.64 -12.99 -38.33
C GLY A 258 59.81 -12.65 -36.85
N GLY A 259 59.50 -11.42 -36.43
CA GLY A 259 59.62 -10.98 -35.04
C GLY A 259 58.74 -9.78 -34.71
N ASN A 260 58.94 -9.22 -33.51
CA ASN A 260 58.19 -8.04 -33.07
C ASN A 260 58.57 -6.79 -33.88
N VAL A 261 57.61 -5.86 -34.06
CA VAL A 261 57.85 -4.57 -34.71
C VAL A 261 57.45 -3.44 -33.78
N THR A 262 58.41 -2.66 -33.33
CA THR A 262 58.22 -1.56 -32.39
C THR A 262 58.61 -0.23 -33.03
N THR A 263 57.63 0.67 -33.09
CA THR A 263 57.78 2.06 -33.53
C THR A 263 57.23 3.00 -32.47
N THR A 264 57.70 4.24 -32.43
CA THR A 264 57.10 5.32 -31.63
C THR A 264 56.02 6.11 -32.37
N GLY A 265 55.91 5.92 -33.70
CA GLY A 265 54.91 6.52 -34.56
C GLY A 265 54.17 5.48 -35.40
N VAL A 266 53.90 5.81 -36.67
CA VAL A 266 53.05 5.01 -37.55
C VAL A 266 53.77 3.79 -38.15
N GLN A 267 53.00 2.73 -38.37
CA GLN A 267 53.41 1.58 -39.17
C GLN A 267 52.51 1.49 -40.40
N THR A 268 53.09 1.40 -41.59
CA THR A 268 52.34 1.33 -42.85
C THR A 268 52.81 0.14 -43.68
N TYR A 269 51.90 -0.81 -43.88
CA TYR A 269 52.06 -2.00 -44.70
C TYR A 269 51.03 -1.93 -45.82
N ASN A 270 51.37 -1.29 -46.93
CA ASN A 270 50.44 -1.20 -48.07
C ASN A 270 50.40 -2.51 -48.90
N ASP A 271 51.34 -3.41 -48.64
CA ASP A 271 51.51 -4.68 -49.34
C ASP A 271 50.90 -5.85 -48.56
N PRO A 272 50.64 -7.01 -49.21
CA PRO A 272 50.37 -8.25 -48.53
C PRO A 272 51.44 -8.56 -47.47
N LEU A 273 51.01 -8.73 -46.22
CA LEU A 273 51.85 -8.98 -45.06
C LEU A 273 51.69 -10.44 -44.62
N THR A 274 52.79 -11.17 -44.46
CA THR A 274 52.80 -12.54 -43.95
C THR A 274 53.64 -12.65 -42.69
N LEU A 275 53.10 -13.29 -41.65
CA LEU A 275 53.84 -13.60 -40.43
C LEU A 275 54.63 -14.90 -40.61
N LEU A 276 55.85 -14.91 -40.10
CA LEU A 276 56.73 -16.08 -40.04
C LEU A 276 56.94 -16.59 -38.61
N ALA A 277 56.48 -15.84 -37.61
CA ALA A 277 56.51 -16.17 -36.19
C ALA A 277 55.42 -15.40 -35.44
N HIS A 278 55.23 -15.73 -34.16
CA HIS A 278 54.41 -14.93 -33.24
C HIS A 278 54.91 -13.49 -33.22
N SER A 279 54.02 -12.54 -33.45
CA SER A 279 54.41 -11.15 -33.70
C SER A 279 53.59 -10.18 -32.85
N THR A 280 54.29 -9.29 -32.14
CA THR A 280 53.72 -8.10 -31.50
C THR A 280 54.12 -6.85 -32.27
N MET A 281 53.14 -6.08 -32.72
CA MET A 281 53.34 -4.81 -33.43
C MET A 281 52.92 -3.65 -32.52
N THR A 282 53.83 -2.71 -32.26
CA THR A 282 53.61 -1.59 -31.33
C THR A 282 53.88 -0.25 -31.99
N GLY A 283 52.97 0.72 -31.82
CA GLY A 283 53.13 2.08 -32.37
C GLY A 283 51.94 3.00 -32.08
N THR A 284 51.79 4.06 -32.87
CA THR A 284 50.62 4.95 -32.75
C THR A 284 49.46 4.49 -33.64
N THR A 285 49.70 4.23 -34.93
CA THR A 285 48.62 3.85 -35.85
C THR A 285 49.15 2.88 -36.89
N PRO A 286 48.54 1.70 -37.05
CA PRO A 286 48.86 0.78 -38.13
C PRO A 286 47.98 1.06 -39.35
N THR A 287 48.56 0.92 -40.53
CA THR A 287 47.85 0.86 -41.81
C THR A 287 48.16 -0.45 -42.48
N PHE A 288 47.14 -1.31 -42.66
CA PHE A 288 47.22 -2.52 -43.46
C PHE A 288 46.42 -2.31 -44.75
N GLY A 289 47.11 -1.99 -45.85
CA GLY A 289 46.49 -1.64 -47.13
C GLY A 289 46.04 -2.84 -47.97
N SER A 290 46.44 -4.06 -47.58
CA SER A 290 46.16 -5.31 -48.30
C SER A 290 45.91 -6.47 -47.31
N THR A 291 46.10 -7.72 -47.74
CA THR A 291 45.89 -8.91 -46.90
C THR A 291 46.98 -9.08 -45.84
N LEU A 292 46.58 -9.51 -44.64
CA LEU A 292 47.47 -10.00 -43.59
C LEU A 292 47.25 -11.51 -43.42
N THR A 293 48.30 -12.29 -43.62
CA THR A 293 48.29 -13.75 -43.46
C THR A 293 49.08 -14.13 -42.20
N GLY A 294 48.39 -14.64 -41.19
CA GLY A 294 48.96 -15.01 -39.90
C GLY A 294 49.77 -16.31 -39.91
N GLY A 295 49.58 -17.19 -40.91
CA GLY A 295 50.36 -18.44 -41.04
C GLY A 295 50.18 -19.46 -39.90
N GLY A 296 49.14 -19.31 -39.07
CA GLY A 296 48.91 -20.09 -37.85
C GLY A 296 49.61 -19.51 -36.61
N PHE A 297 50.19 -18.31 -36.70
CA PHE A 297 50.84 -17.63 -35.59
C PHE A 297 49.90 -16.69 -34.83
N ASP A 298 50.35 -16.29 -33.65
CA ASP A 298 49.66 -15.30 -32.81
C ASP A 298 50.03 -13.89 -33.25
N LEU A 299 49.05 -13.00 -33.20
CA LEU A 299 49.21 -11.60 -33.58
C LEU A 299 48.71 -10.69 -32.46
N THR A 300 49.60 -9.83 -31.96
CA THR A 300 49.25 -8.73 -31.05
C THR A 300 49.45 -7.39 -31.75
N LEU A 301 48.40 -6.57 -31.81
CA LEU A 301 48.41 -5.21 -32.33
C LEU A 301 48.26 -4.21 -31.18
N ASN A 302 49.37 -3.67 -30.68
CA ASN A 302 49.43 -2.81 -29.50
C ASN A 302 49.64 -1.34 -29.91
N PHE A 303 48.59 -0.68 -30.37
CA PHE A 303 48.66 0.68 -30.92
C PHE A 303 47.82 1.68 -30.15
N SER A 304 48.37 2.85 -29.84
CA SER A 304 47.69 3.88 -29.03
C SER A 304 46.64 4.69 -29.80
N GLY A 305 46.54 4.51 -31.12
CA GLY A 305 45.58 5.17 -32.02
C GLY A 305 44.55 4.17 -32.56
N THR A 306 44.01 4.43 -33.74
CA THR A 306 42.98 3.56 -34.34
C THR A 306 43.61 2.38 -35.08
N THR A 307 43.35 1.16 -34.62
CA THR A 307 43.71 -0.09 -35.31
C THR A 307 42.53 -0.55 -36.16
N GLY A 308 42.62 -0.32 -37.49
CA GLY A 308 41.61 -0.78 -38.44
C GLY A 308 41.80 -2.26 -38.80
N ILE A 309 40.78 -3.07 -38.57
CA ILE A 309 40.75 -4.50 -38.92
C ILE A 309 39.60 -4.74 -39.88
N ASN A 310 39.95 -4.95 -41.16
CA ASN A 310 39.02 -5.51 -42.13
C ASN A 310 39.15 -7.03 -42.05
N GLY A 311 38.22 -7.69 -41.37
CA GLY A 311 38.31 -9.10 -41.05
C GLY A 311 38.55 -9.99 -42.28
N ALA A 312 37.95 -9.67 -43.43
CA ALA A 312 38.13 -10.42 -44.66
C ALA A 312 39.57 -10.36 -45.22
N ALA A 313 40.34 -9.34 -44.83
CA ALA A 313 41.74 -9.20 -45.22
C ALA A 313 42.70 -9.92 -44.25
N PHE A 314 42.25 -10.30 -43.06
CA PHE A 314 43.07 -10.96 -42.05
C PHE A 314 42.75 -12.45 -42.01
N THR A 315 43.72 -13.31 -42.30
CA THR A 315 43.50 -14.76 -42.45
C THR A 315 44.55 -15.58 -41.71
N GLY A 316 44.19 -16.78 -41.26
CA GLY A 316 45.15 -17.74 -40.70
C GLY A 316 45.83 -17.27 -39.41
N ILE A 317 45.16 -16.48 -38.57
CA ILE A 317 45.67 -16.08 -37.26
C ILE A 317 45.25 -17.12 -36.22
N ASN A 318 46.17 -17.51 -35.33
CA ASN A 318 45.86 -18.40 -34.22
C ASN A 318 45.22 -17.63 -33.05
N GLN A 319 45.99 -16.91 -32.25
CA GLN A 319 45.46 -16.00 -31.22
C GLN A 319 45.54 -14.55 -31.69
N PHE A 320 44.52 -13.75 -31.39
CA PHE A 320 44.51 -12.33 -31.71
C PHE A 320 44.35 -11.46 -30.47
N VAL A 321 45.18 -10.42 -30.36
CA VAL A 321 45.06 -9.38 -29.33
C VAL A 321 45.17 -7.99 -29.98
N SER A 322 44.27 -7.07 -29.64
CA SER A 322 44.46 -5.63 -29.87
C SER A 322 44.42 -4.85 -28.56
N GLY A 323 45.19 -3.76 -28.42
CA GLY A 323 45.26 -2.97 -27.19
C GLY A 323 46.15 -1.73 -27.27
N ASN A 324 46.43 -1.15 -26.09
CA ASN A 324 47.26 0.04 -25.79
C ASN A 324 46.51 1.36 -25.53
N GLY A 325 45.23 1.30 -25.15
CA GLY A 325 44.41 2.47 -24.85
C GLY A 325 43.92 3.24 -26.09
N GLY A 326 44.08 2.66 -27.28
CA GLY A 326 43.62 3.22 -28.55
C GLY A 326 42.16 2.89 -28.84
N THR A 327 41.84 2.71 -30.13
CA THR A 327 40.53 2.24 -30.59
C THR A 327 40.72 1.12 -31.61
N THR A 328 39.93 0.06 -31.53
CA THR A 328 39.90 -0.98 -32.58
C THR A 328 38.67 -0.76 -33.47
N SER A 329 38.87 -0.55 -34.76
CA SER A 329 37.80 -0.38 -35.74
C SER A 329 37.59 -1.69 -36.52
N LEU A 330 36.43 -2.34 -36.37
CA LEU A 330 36.13 -3.64 -36.98
C LEU A 330 35.17 -3.51 -38.18
N THR A 331 35.39 -4.34 -39.20
CA THR A 331 34.44 -4.55 -40.31
C THR A 331 34.60 -5.95 -40.91
N GLY A 332 33.50 -6.55 -41.38
CA GLY A 332 33.52 -7.86 -42.05
C GLY A 332 33.66 -9.04 -41.10
N ALA A 333 33.82 -10.24 -41.67
CA ALA A 333 34.02 -11.48 -40.92
C ALA A 333 35.49 -11.64 -40.51
N PHE A 334 35.76 -11.85 -39.22
CA PHE A 334 37.11 -12.05 -38.68
C PHE A 334 37.18 -13.39 -37.93
N THR A 335 38.03 -14.29 -38.42
CA THR A 335 38.12 -15.67 -37.93
C THR A 335 39.53 -15.99 -37.46
N THR A 336 39.61 -16.56 -36.26
CA THR A 336 40.84 -17.09 -35.65
C THR A 336 40.63 -18.56 -35.26
N THR A 337 41.71 -19.33 -35.12
CA THR A 337 41.60 -20.70 -34.53
C THR A 337 41.58 -20.66 -33.00
N GLY A 338 42.24 -19.68 -32.42
CA GLY A 338 42.32 -19.38 -30.99
C GLY A 338 41.41 -18.22 -30.55
N ALA A 339 41.66 -17.72 -29.35
CA ALA A 339 40.91 -16.63 -28.71
C ALA A 339 41.14 -15.29 -29.42
N GLN A 340 40.15 -14.40 -29.26
CA GLN A 340 40.21 -13.02 -29.71
C GLN A 340 40.05 -12.10 -28.51
N THR A 341 41.01 -11.21 -28.31
CA THR A 341 40.98 -10.24 -27.20
C THR A 341 41.09 -8.82 -27.73
N PHE A 342 40.05 -8.02 -27.49
CA PHE A 342 40.03 -6.59 -27.78
C PHE A 342 40.18 -5.84 -26.45
N GLY A 343 41.39 -5.37 -26.16
CA GLY A 343 41.75 -4.62 -24.95
C GLY A 343 41.23 -3.19 -24.93
N ASP A 344 41.04 -2.60 -26.11
CA ASP A 344 40.64 -1.21 -26.30
C ASP A 344 39.14 -1.06 -26.60
N ALA A 345 38.66 0.19 -26.65
CA ALA A 345 37.31 0.48 -27.13
C ALA A 345 37.15 0.05 -28.60
N VAL A 346 36.07 -0.65 -28.91
CA VAL A 346 35.76 -1.17 -30.24
C VAL A 346 34.68 -0.31 -30.92
N THR A 347 34.95 0.08 -32.16
CA THR A 347 33.97 0.72 -33.05
C THR A 347 33.69 -0.17 -34.26
N LEU A 348 32.42 -0.44 -34.55
CA LEU A 348 32.00 -1.20 -35.73
C LEU A 348 31.83 -0.23 -36.91
N ALA A 349 32.74 -0.30 -37.88
CA ALA A 349 32.66 0.47 -39.13
C ALA A 349 31.68 -0.16 -40.14
N GLY A 350 31.57 -1.49 -40.12
CA GLY A 350 30.65 -2.29 -40.93
C GLY A 350 29.96 -3.39 -40.10
N GLY A 351 29.11 -4.20 -40.73
CA GLY A 351 28.60 -5.42 -40.09
C GLY A 351 29.77 -6.38 -39.81
N THR A 352 29.82 -6.91 -38.60
CA THR A 352 30.96 -7.70 -38.12
C THR A 352 30.50 -9.07 -37.62
N THR A 353 31.19 -10.11 -38.05
CA THR A 353 31.06 -11.47 -37.50
C THR A 353 32.41 -11.90 -36.96
N LEU A 354 32.49 -12.17 -35.67
CA LEU A 354 33.70 -12.71 -35.04
C LEU A 354 33.53 -14.22 -34.85
N THR A 355 34.52 -15.01 -35.25
CA THR A 355 34.49 -16.46 -35.09
C THR A 355 35.80 -16.99 -34.50
N SER A 356 35.72 -17.74 -33.41
CA SER A 356 36.82 -18.59 -32.96
C SER A 356 36.51 -20.04 -33.37
N SER A 357 37.14 -20.52 -34.45
CA SER A 357 36.84 -21.85 -34.99
C SER A 357 37.33 -23.01 -34.10
N GLY A 358 38.21 -22.74 -33.15
CA GLY A 358 38.65 -23.70 -32.14
C GLY A 358 37.92 -23.58 -30.80
N ASN A 359 36.79 -22.87 -30.75
CA ASN A 359 35.93 -22.74 -29.56
C ASN A 359 36.59 -22.10 -28.32
N HIS A 360 37.48 -21.12 -28.53
CA HIS A 360 38.09 -20.31 -27.48
C HIS A 360 37.33 -19.00 -27.24
N ASP A 361 37.66 -18.29 -26.18
CA ASP A 361 36.96 -17.08 -25.77
C ASP A 361 37.09 -15.92 -26.77
N ILE A 362 36.05 -15.09 -26.83
CA ILE A 362 36.06 -13.80 -27.53
C ILE A 362 35.75 -12.71 -26.49
N THR A 363 36.73 -11.86 -26.21
CA THR A 363 36.68 -10.90 -25.09
C THR A 363 36.81 -9.46 -25.57
N PHE A 364 35.86 -8.63 -25.17
CA PHE A 364 35.89 -7.17 -25.27
C PHE A 364 36.11 -6.58 -23.89
N HIS A 365 37.28 -6.02 -23.60
CA HIS A 365 37.57 -5.43 -22.29
C HIS A 365 36.89 -4.07 -22.08
N SER A 366 36.62 -3.33 -23.16
CA SER A 366 36.05 -1.98 -23.13
C SER A 366 34.76 -1.90 -23.95
N THR A 367 34.29 -0.69 -24.22
CA THR A 367 32.99 -0.45 -24.88
C THR A 367 32.99 -0.96 -26.32
N VAL A 368 31.84 -1.44 -26.79
CA VAL A 368 31.60 -1.81 -28.20
C VAL A 368 30.49 -0.93 -28.76
N ASN A 369 30.77 -0.12 -29.78
CA ASN A 369 29.79 0.83 -30.34
C ASN A 369 29.75 0.80 -31.87
N GLY A 370 28.65 1.26 -32.47
CA GLY A 370 28.51 1.47 -33.92
C GLY A 370 27.18 0.96 -34.43
N ALA A 371 26.50 1.75 -35.27
CA ALA A 371 25.16 1.45 -35.81
C ALA A 371 25.20 0.35 -36.89
N ARG A 372 25.66 -0.84 -36.48
CA ARG A 372 25.97 -2.01 -37.29
C ARG A 372 25.57 -3.29 -36.55
N THR A 373 25.50 -4.40 -37.28
CA THR A 373 25.24 -5.73 -36.71
C THR A 373 26.54 -6.32 -36.14
N LEU A 374 26.46 -6.95 -34.97
CA LEU A 374 27.53 -7.76 -34.40
C LEU A 374 27.04 -9.20 -34.21
N ALA A 375 27.73 -10.15 -34.81
CA ALA A 375 27.61 -11.57 -34.52
C ALA A 375 28.90 -12.07 -33.87
N VAL A 376 28.79 -12.79 -32.74
CA VAL A 376 29.94 -13.38 -32.06
C VAL A 376 29.71 -14.89 -31.96
N ASN A 377 30.54 -15.66 -32.65
CA ASN A 377 30.37 -17.10 -32.79
C ASN A 377 31.55 -17.84 -32.13
N THR A 378 31.31 -18.36 -30.93
CA THR A 378 32.20 -19.26 -30.23
C THR A 378 31.43 -20.07 -29.19
N THR A 379 31.72 -21.37 -29.08
CA THR A 379 31.24 -22.16 -27.94
C THR A 379 32.09 -21.95 -26.67
N GLY A 380 33.10 -21.09 -26.73
CA GLY A 380 33.80 -20.56 -25.55
C GLY A 380 32.97 -19.49 -24.84
N THR A 381 33.63 -18.64 -24.06
CA THR A 381 32.99 -17.50 -23.40
C THR A 381 33.09 -16.25 -24.28
N THR A 382 31.95 -15.67 -24.64
CA THR A 382 31.89 -14.31 -25.17
C THR A 382 31.79 -13.32 -24.00
N THR A 383 32.82 -12.52 -23.77
CA THR A 383 32.83 -11.56 -22.65
C THR A 383 32.71 -10.12 -23.16
N PHE A 384 31.66 -9.42 -22.71
CA PHE A 384 31.54 -7.97 -22.82
C PHE A 384 31.86 -7.34 -21.47
N GLY A 385 33.12 -6.95 -21.27
CA GLY A 385 33.63 -6.29 -20.06
C GLY A 385 33.24 -4.81 -19.94
N GLY A 386 33.04 -4.13 -21.09
CA GLY A 386 32.50 -2.77 -21.15
C GLY A 386 31.08 -2.74 -21.71
N SER A 387 30.41 -1.59 -21.59
CA SER A 387 29.04 -1.42 -22.10
C SER A 387 28.97 -1.51 -23.63
N VAL A 388 27.89 -2.07 -24.14
CA VAL A 388 27.67 -2.30 -25.57
C VAL A 388 26.59 -1.36 -26.09
N GLY A 389 26.88 -0.58 -27.12
CA GLY A 389 25.92 0.26 -27.83
C GLY A 389 25.40 1.48 -27.06
N THR A 390 25.98 1.84 -25.92
CA THR A 390 25.49 2.94 -25.08
C THR A 390 25.79 4.33 -25.66
N THR A 391 26.86 4.47 -26.46
CA THR A 391 27.16 5.73 -27.16
C THR A 391 26.51 5.73 -28.55
N THR A 392 26.69 4.64 -29.29
CA THR A 392 26.05 4.42 -30.59
C THR A 392 25.48 3.01 -30.61
N ALA A 393 24.16 2.90 -30.45
CA ALA A 393 23.43 1.64 -30.40
C ALA A 393 23.77 0.74 -31.59
N LEU A 394 23.99 -0.55 -31.32
CA LEU A 394 24.20 -1.53 -32.40
C LEU A 394 22.88 -1.77 -33.13
N THR A 395 22.93 -2.14 -34.41
CA THR A 395 21.71 -2.56 -35.13
C THR A 395 21.17 -3.86 -34.57
N SER A 396 22.04 -4.82 -34.28
CA SER A 396 21.69 -6.08 -33.62
C SER A 396 22.91 -6.70 -32.96
N LEU A 397 22.67 -7.55 -31.96
CA LEU A 397 23.68 -8.41 -31.35
C LEU A 397 23.17 -9.85 -31.38
N THR A 398 23.97 -10.77 -31.91
CA THR A 398 23.65 -12.20 -31.94
C THR A 398 24.84 -13.03 -31.49
N THR A 399 24.62 -14.05 -30.67
CA THR A 399 25.63 -15.07 -30.38
C THR A 399 25.23 -16.41 -31.01
N ASP A 400 26.17 -17.35 -31.10
CA ASP A 400 25.89 -18.73 -31.51
C ASP A 400 25.36 -19.56 -30.34
N SER A 401 25.20 -20.86 -30.57
CA SER A 401 24.70 -21.79 -29.56
C SER A 401 25.83 -22.65 -29.01
N GLY A 402 25.80 -22.96 -27.71
CA GLY A 402 26.67 -23.97 -27.10
C GLY A 402 27.82 -23.39 -26.26
N GLY A 403 27.91 -22.07 -26.13
CA GLY A 403 28.85 -21.36 -25.27
C GLY A 403 28.16 -20.58 -24.14
N THR A 404 28.87 -19.56 -23.64
CA THR A 404 28.34 -18.61 -22.64
C THR A 404 28.58 -17.17 -23.06
N THR A 405 27.65 -16.28 -22.75
CA THR A 405 27.81 -14.83 -22.94
C THR A 405 27.83 -14.12 -21.60
N ALA A 406 28.96 -13.52 -21.24
CA ALA A 406 29.13 -12.72 -20.04
C ALA A 406 28.89 -11.22 -20.33
N LEU A 407 27.76 -10.68 -19.84
CA LEU A 407 27.39 -9.26 -19.96
C LEU A 407 27.87 -8.48 -18.73
N ASN A 408 29.19 -8.41 -18.56
CA ASN A 408 29.84 -7.80 -17.40
C ASN A 408 29.92 -6.27 -17.47
N GLY A 409 29.68 -5.67 -18.63
CA GLY A 409 29.69 -4.21 -18.83
C GLY A 409 28.44 -3.47 -18.35
N GLY A 410 27.45 -4.17 -17.76
CA GLY A 410 26.24 -3.61 -17.15
C GLY A 410 25.18 -3.06 -18.10
N ALA A 411 25.49 -2.86 -19.38
CA ALA A 411 24.52 -2.35 -20.34
C ALA A 411 24.76 -2.89 -21.76
N VAL A 412 23.67 -3.27 -22.44
CA VAL A 412 23.65 -3.58 -23.88
C VAL A 412 22.48 -2.85 -24.54
N THR A 413 22.75 -2.00 -25.52
CA THR A 413 21.74 -1.23 -26.24
C THR A 413 21.81 -1.47 -27.74
N THR A 414 20.67 -1.82 -28.33
CA THR A 414 20.50 -2.02 -29.78
C THR A 414 19.27 -1.30 -30.32
N SER A 415 19.28 -0.97 -31.61
CA SER A 415 18.09 -0.44 -32.29
C SER A 415 17.16 -1.53 -32.83
N GLY A 416 17.72 -2.72 -33.11
CA GLY A 416 17.01 -3.93 -33.53
C GLY A 416 17.26 -5.09 -32.56
N ASN A 417 17.17 -6.33 -33.05
CA ASN A 417 17.11 -7.52 -32.21
C ASN A 417 18.39 -7.78 -31.40
N GLN A 418 18.20 -8.35 -30.21
CA GLN A 418 19.26 -9.02 -29.45
C GLN A 418 18.91 -10.49 -29.29
N THR A 419 19.77 -11.38 -29.76
CA THR A 419 19.55 -12.82 -29.68
C THR A 419 20.73 -13.47 -29.00
N TYR A 420 20.55 -13.85 -27.74
CA TYR A 420 21.53 -14.62 -26.99
C TYR A 420 21.17 -16.09 -27.12
N ASN A 421 21.85 -16.79 -28.03
CA ASN A 421 21.65 -18.22 -28.24
C ASN A 421 22.43 -19.07 -27.22
N ASP A 422 23.35 -18.43 -26.48
CA ASP A 422 24.13 -18.99 -25.39
C ASP A 422 23.51 -18.75 -24.03
N ALA A 423 23.98 -19.47 -23.02
CA ALA A 423 23.69 -19.14 -21.62
C ALA A 423 24.31 -17.77 -21.27
N VAL A 424 23.52 -16.88 -20.69
CA VAL A 424 23.93 -15.53 -20.32
C VAL A 424 24.30 -15.47 -18.83
N THR A 425 25.46 -14.88 -18.54
CA THR A 425 25.90 -14.58 -17.17
C THR A 425 26.12 -13.07 -17.00
N MET A 426 25.86 -12.56 -15.80
CA MET A 426 26.08 -11.16 -15.43
C MET A 426 26.69 -11.13 -14.03
N ASN A 427 27.68 -10.27 -13.80
CA ASN A 427 28.36 -10.13 -12.51
C ASN A 427 28.09 -8.77 -11.83
N GLN A 428 27.08 -8.04 -12.29
CA GLN A 428 26.65 -6.74 -11.79
C GLN A 428 25.22 -6.46 -12.23
N PHE A 429 24.63 -5.34 -11.80
CA PHE A 429 23.32 -4.94 -12.32
C PHE A 429 23.42 -4.71 -13.83
N THR A 430 22.59 -5.40 -14.61
CA THR A 430 22.65 -5.36 -16.08
C THR A 430 21.32 -4.88 -16.67
N THR A 431 21.41 -3.93 -17.60
CA THR A 431 20.28 -3.44 -18.39
C THR A 431 20.47 -3.81 -19.87
N VAL A 432 19.49 -4.50 -20.44
CA VAL A 432 19.50 -4.93 -21.84
C VAL A 432 18.35 -4.25 -22.56
N THR A 433 18.66 -3.35 -23.50
CA THR A 433 17.68 -2.48 -24.16
C THR A 433 17.66 -2.67 -25.67
N SER A 434 16.48 -2.92 -26.25
CA SER A 434 16.23 -2.82 -27.69
C SER A 434 15.15 -1.78 -27.97
N THR A 435 15.45 -0.74 -28.75
CA THR A 435 14.47 0.33 -29.01
C THR A 435 13.40 -0.02 -30.04
N GLY A 436 13.63 -1.07 -30.85
CA GLY A 436 12.72 -1.45 -31.94
C GLY A 436 12.69 -2.93 -32.29
N GLY A 437 13.52 -3.77 -31.66
CA GLY A 437 13.58 -5.21 -31.90
C GLY A 437 13.19 -6.04 -30.68
N ALA A 438 13.19 -7.36 -30.86
CA ALA A 438 12.98 -8.31 -29.76
C ALA A 438 14.29 -8.59 -29.00
N ILE A 439 14.17 -8.89 -27.71
CA ILE A 439 15.23 -9.52 -26.92
C ILE A 439 14.86 -10.99 -26.72
N THR A 440 15.78 -11.90 -27.06
CA THR A 440 15.61 -13.34 -26.89
C THR A 440 16.73 -13.90 -26.04
N PHE A 441 16.37 -14.57 -24.94
CA PHE A 441 17.26 -15.46 -24.20
C PHE A 441 16.88 -16.90 -24.55
N ALA A 442 17.70 -17.55 -25.39
CA ALA A 442 17.42 -18.91 -25.82
C ALA A 442 17.76 -19.95 -24.74
N GLU A 443 18.68 -19.60 -23.84
CA GLU A 443 19.21 -20.41 -22.74
C GLU A 443 19.07 -19.68 -21.39
N HIS A 444 19.64 -20.24 -20.33
CA HIS A 444 19.59 -19.62 -18.99
C HIS A 444 20.23 -18.23 -18.97
N ALA A 445 19.61 -17.27 -18.30
CA ALA A 445 20.17 -15.94 -18.08
C ALA A 445 20.25 -15.66 -16.58
N THR A 446 21.47 -15.68 -16.02
CA THR A 446 21.67 -15.61 -14.56
C THR A 446 22.57 -14.46 -14.16
N ASN A 447 22.09 -13.62 -13.25
CA ASN A 447 22.96 -12.70 -12.54
C ASN A 447 23.58 -13.41 -11.35
N ILE A 448 24.91 -13.59 -11.38
CA ILE A 448 25.66 -14.33 -10.37
C ILE A 448 26.13 -13.47 -9.20
N LEU A 449 26.07 -12.14 -9.31
CA LEU A 449 26.39 -11.24 -8.20
C LEU A 449 25.19 -11.13 -7.25
N ALA A 450 25.42 -11.50 -5.99
CA ALA A 450 24.38 -11.48 -4.96
C ALA A 450 23.72 -10.09 -4.83
N GLY A 451 22.40 -10.04 -5.00
CA GLY A 451 21.59 -8.83 -4.90
C GLY A 451 21.55 -7.97 -6.17
N ALA A 452 22.33 -8.31 -7.20
CA ALA A 452 22.31 -7.58 -8.46
C ALA A 452 21.10 -7.98 -9.33
N GLY A 453 20.47 -6.97 -9.95
CA GLY A 453 19.27 -7.13 -10.74
C GLY A 453 19.50 -7.28 -12.25
N LEU A 454 18.42 -7.55 -12.97
CA LEU A 454 18.35 -7.56 -14.42
C LEU A 454 17.18 -6.69 -14.87
N THR A 455 17.44 -5.74 -15.76
CA THR A 455 16.39 -5.01 -16.49
C THR A 455 16.44 -5.35 -17.98
N VAL A 456 15.30 -5.74 -18.54
CA VAL A 456 15.11 -5.96 -19.97
C VAL A 456 14.14 -4.91 -20.47
N ASP A 457 14.52 -4.09 -21.43
CA ASP A 457 13.70 -3.03 -22.00
C ASP A 457 13.57 -3.21 -23.52
N ALA A 458 12.46 -3.77 -23.97
CA ALA A 458 12.24 -4.03 -25.40
C ALA A 458 10.76 -4.12 -25.74
N PRO A 459 10.35 -3.82 -26.98
CA PRO A 459 8.99 -4.07 -27.45
C PRO A 459 8.51 -5.51 -27.18
N THR A 460 9.37 -6.50 -27.37
CA THR A 460 9.07 -7.92 -27.17
C THR A 460 10.21 -8.62 -26.45
N LEU A 461 9.87 -9.46 -25.46
CA LEU A 461 10.80 -10.39 -24.80
C LEU A 461 10.35 -11.83 -25.07
N SER A 462 11.26 -12.65 -25.56
CA SER A 462 11.05 -14.08 -25.78
C SER A 462 11.98 -14.91 -24.89
N LEU A 463 11.42 -15.91 -24.21
CA LEU A 463 12.16 -16.88 -23.41
C LEU A 463 11.83 -18.29 -23.90
N THR A 464 12.83 -19.18 -23.88
CA THR A 464 12.64 -20.59 -24.21
C THR A 464 12.00 -21.36 -23.04
N SER A 465 11.05 -22.24 -23.34
CA SER A 465 10.37 -23.08 -22.36
C SER A 465 11.37 -23.91 -21.52
N GLY A 466 11.15 -23.98 -20.21
CA GLY A 466 12.01 -24.72 -19.27
C GLY A 466 13.35 -24.07 -18.93
N LYS A 467 13.73 -22.94 -19.57
CA LYS A 467 14.93 -22.17 -19.23
C LYS A 467 14.63 -21.17 -18.11
N THR A 468 15.68 -20.77 -17.39
CA THR A 468 15.54 -19.90 -16.21
C THR A 468 16.18 -18.54 -16.44
N VAL A 469 15.45 -17.47 -16.11
CA VAL A 469 16.02 -16.14 -15.86
C VAL A 469 16.11 -15.93 -14.35
N ALA A 470 17.31 -15.76 -13.80
CA ALA A 470 17.55 -15.77 -12.37
C ALA A 470 18.48 -14.65 -11.89
N THR A 471 18.37 -14.32 -10.61
CA THR A 471 19.35 -13.49 -9.88
C THR A 471 19.75 -14.17 -8.58
N THR A 472 21.04 -14.21 -8.26
CA THR A 472 21.49 -14.70 -6.95
C THR A 472 21.28 -13.62 -5.87
N GLY A 473 21.05 -14.04 -4.62
CA GLY A 473 20.95 -13.11 -3.50
C GLY A 473 19.78 -12.11 -3.55
N ASN A 474 18.67 -12.47 -4.21
CA ASN A 474 17.40 -11.73 -4.19
C ASN A 474 17.39 -10.39 -4.96
N GLY A 475 18.16 -10.30 -6.06
CA GLY A 475 18.15 -9.12 -6.94
C GLY A 475 16.80 -8.93 -7.68
N PRO A 476 16.46 -7.71 -8.11
CA PRO A 476 15.22 -7.46 -8.84
C PRO A 476 15.33 -7.89 -10.31
N ILE A 477 14.29 -8.53 -10.84
CA ILE A 477 14.12 -8.80 -12.28
C ILE A 477 13.02 -7.88 -12.81
N ARG A 478 13.31 -7.09 -13.85
CA ARG A 478 12.37 -6.12 -14.42
C ARG A 478 12.27 -6.32 -15.93
N PHE A 479 11.10 -6.72 -16.42
CA PHE A 479 10.83 -6.73 -17.86
C PHE A 479 9.94 -5.53 -18.20
N LEU A 480 10.55 -4.56 -18.87
CA LEU A 480 9.88 -3.44 -19.49
C LEU A 480 9.56 -3.84 -20.93
N THR A 481 8.36 -4.38 -21.18
CA THR A 481 8.03 -4.93 -22.49
C THR A 481 6.55 -4.79 -22.84
N ASN A 482 6.27 -4.60 -24.13
CA ASN A 482 4.90 -4.50 -24.65
C ASN A 482 4.31 -5.86 -25.02
N SER A 483 5.13 -6.91 -25.08
CA SER A 483 4.66 -8.29 -25.26
C SER A 483 5.62 -9.25 -24.56
N PHE A 484 5.06 -10.06 -23.66
CA PHE A 484 5.82 -11.11 -22.99
C PHE A 484 4.94 -12.36 -22.80
N HIS A 485 5.36 -13.43 -23.46
CA HIS A 485 4.78 -14.75 -23.30
C HIS A 485 5.84 -15.63 -22.63
N PRO A 486 5.69 -15.95 -21.33
CA PRO A 486 6.69 -16.75 -20.63
C PRO A 486 6.85 -18.16 -21.22
N ASN A 487 5.84 -18.71 -21.91
CA ASN A 487 5.91 -20.01 -22.62
C ASN A 487 6.44 -21.18 -21.74
N GLY A 488 6.17 -21.17 -20.43
CA GLY A 488 6.69 -22.17 -19.50
C GLY A 488 8.17 -21.96 -19.09
N ALA A 489 8.75 -20.79 -19.33
CA ALA A 489 10.03 -20.39 -18.76
C ALA A 489 9.93 -20.17 -17.24
N ASN A 490 11.06 -20.32 -16.56
CA ASN A 490 11.20 -20.15 -15.12
C ASN A 490 11.78 -18.76 -14.82
N ILE A 491 11.22 -18.07 -13.83
CA ILE A 491 11.75 -16.79 -13.35
C ILE A 491 12.09 -16.94 -11.87
N ASP A 492 13.33 -16.62 -11.48
CA ASP A 492 13.81 -16.76 -10.10
C ASP A 492 14.52 -15.49 -9.61
N ALA A 493 13.76 -14.64 -8.93
CA ALA A 493 14.26 -13.49 -8.20
C ALA A 493 14.50 -13.81 -6.70
N GLY A 494 14.38 -15.08 -6.26
CA GLY A 494 14.45 -15.44 -4.84
C GLY A 494 13.38 -14.73 -4.01
N THR A 495 13.79 -14.00 -2.95
CA THR A 495 12.92 -13.10 -2.18
C THR A 495 12.85 -11.68 -2.75
N GLY A 496 13.46 -11.43 -3.90
CA GLY A 496 13.46 -10.15 -4.60
C GLY A 496 12.16 -9.87 -5.35
N THR A 497 12.14 -8.79 -6.14
CA THR A 497 10.95 -8.40 -6.91
C THR A 497 11.05 -8.83 -8.36
N PHE A 498 9.97 -9.38 -8.91
CA PHE A 498 9.79 -9.51 -10.35
C PHE A 498 8.78 -8.46 -10.82
N THR A 499 9.13 -7.62 -11.81
CA THR A 499 8.25 -6.57 -12.33
C THR A 499 8.00 -6.74 -13.82
N LEU A 500 6.72 -6.79 -14.22
CA LEU A 500 6.26 -6.66 -15.60
C LEU A 500 5.56 -5.33 -15.79
N SER A 501 5.99 -4.51 -16.75
CA SER A 501 5.21 -3.33 -17.13
C SER A 501 5.66 -2.78 -18.47
N PRO A 502 4.78 -2.10 -19.23
CA PRO A 502 5.09 -1.72 -20.61
C PRO A 502 6.21 -0.71 -20.68
N THR A 503 6.78 -0.57 -21.88
CA THR A 503 7.73 0.52 -22.17
C THR A 503 6.99 1.86 -22.24
N THR A 504 5.78 1.85 -22.79
CA THR A 504 4.88 3.02 -22.83
C THR A 504 3.80 2.92 -21.74
N LEU A 505 3.83 3.82 -20.76
CA LEU A 505 2.98 3.78 -19.57
C LEU A 505 1.48 4.08 -19.81
N THR A 506 1.09 4.55 -21.00
CA THR A 506 -0.31 4.74 -21.39
C THR A 506 -0.92 3.48 -22.00
N ASN A 507 -0.12 2.46 -22.30
CA ASN A 507 -0.61 1.23 -22.90
C ASN A 507 -1.47 0.46 -21.91
N THR A 508 -2.58 -0.09 -22.40
CA THR A 508 -3.41 -1.02 -21.63
C THR A 508 -2.67 -2.34 -21.44
N ILE A 509 -2.55 -2.78 -20.19
CA ILE A 509 -1.99 -4.08 -19.82
C ILE A 509 -3.13 -5.09 -19.76
N GLU A 510 -2.91 -6.25 -20.35
CA GLU A 510 -3.72 -7.44 -20.16
C GLU A 510 -2.83 -8.55 -19.61
N PHE A 511 -3.12 -8.97 -18.39
CA PHE A 511 -2.41 -10.06 -17.71
C PHE A 511 -3.34 -11.26 -17.58
N GLY A 512 -2.99 -12.38 -18.21
CA GLY A 512 -3.89 -13.53 -18.25
C GLY A 512 -4.02 -14.22 -19.60
N ASP A 513 -5.24 -14.66 -19.90
CA ASP A 513 -5.66 -15.15 -21.21
C ASP A 513 -5.99 -13.96 -22.14
N VAL A 514 -5.61 -14.05 -23.42
CA VAL A 514 -5.81 -12.98 -24.41
C VAL A 514 -7.30 -12.77 -24.70
N ASN A 515 -7.85 -11.59 -24.39
CA ASN A 515 -9.13 -11.14 -24.94
C ASN A 515 -8.93 -10.43 -26.27
N THR A 516 -9.08 -11.17 -27.36
CA THR A 516 -8.88 -10.69 -28.74
C THR A 516 -9.84 -9.57 -29.16
N ALA A 517 -10.91 -9.30 -28.39
CA ALA A 517 -11.90 -8.27 -28.71
C ALA A 517 -11.45 -6.84 -28.36
N ARG A 518 -10.38 -6.65 -27.58
CA ARG A 518 -10.04 -5.32 -27.02
C ARG A 518 -9.28 -4.39 -27.94
N GLY A 519 -8.56 -4.93 -28.94
CA GLY A 519 -7.75 -4.15 -29.89
C GLY A 519 -6.64 -3.32 -29.23
N THR A 520 -5.39 -3.49 -29.66
CA THR A 520 -4.21 -2.75 -29.14
C THR A 520 -3.95 -2.90 -27.63
N THR A 521 -3.54 -4.09 -27.19
CA THR A 521 -3.14 -4.38 -25.80
C THR A 521 -1.68 -4.81 -25.69
N VAL A 522 -1.08 -4.55 -24.52
CA VAL A 522 0.17 -5.17 -24.08
C VAL A 522 -0.19 -6.46 -23.35
N TYR A 523 0.27 -7.59 -23.88
CA TYR A 523 -0.08 -8.89 -23.34
C TYR A 523 1.04 -9.47 -22.48
N TYR A 524 0.66 -9.90 -21.28
CA TYR A 524 1.47 -10.70 -20.38
C TYR A 524 0.78 -12.03 -20.11
N GLY A 525 1.34 -13.11 -20.66
CA GLY A 525 0.81 -14.45 -20.41
C GLY A 525 1.02 -14.89 -18.96
N SER A 526 0.11 -15.70 -18.43
CA SER A 526 0.15 -16.20 -17.05
C SER A 526 0.87 -17.55 -16.89
N LEU A 527 1.21 -18.25 -17.98
CA LEU A 527 1.79 -19.60 -17.95
C LEU A 527 3.32 -19.58 -17.75
N PHE A 528 3.75 -19.43 -16.50
CA PHE A 528 5.13 -19.66 -16.06
C PHE A 528 5.39 -21.16 -15.81
N GLY A 529 6.62 -21.63 -16.00
CA GLY A 529 7.03 -22.97 -15.56
C GLY A 529 7.16 -23.01 -14.04
N SER A 530 7.97 -22.09 -13.49
CA SER A 530 8.01 -21.70 -12.08
C SER A 530 8.24 -20.19 -11.97
N LEU A 531 7.69 -19.57 -10.92
CA LEU A 531 7.98 -18.18 -10.57
C LEU A 531 8.33 -18.11 -9.08
N THR A 532 9.59 -17.82 -8.79
CA THR A 532 10.09 -17.60 -7.43
C THR A 532 10.44 -16.13 -7.28
N ALA A 533 9.61 -15.40 -6.54
CA ALA A 533 9.82 -14.00 -6.21
C ALA A 533 9.17 -13.69 -4.85
N GLY A 534 9.77 -12.80 -4.07
CA GLY A 534 9.14 -12.28 -2.85
C GLY A 534 7.92 -11.41 -3.15
N SER A 535 7.95 -10.71 -4.28
CA SER A 535 6.79 -10.00 -4.85
C SER A 535 6.81 -10.06 -6.37
N PHE A 536 5.66 -10.34 -6.97
CA PHE A 536 5.45 -10.22 -8.41
C PHE A 536 4.56 -9.00 -8.71
N THR A 537 5.16 -7.96 -9.28
CA THR A 537 4.50 -6.71 -9.62
C THR A 537 4.12 -6.64 -11.11
N ILE A 538 2.88 -6.24 -11.39
CA ILE A 538 2.39 -5.88 -12.72
C ILE A 538 2.06 -4.38 -12.72
N GLY A 539 2.55 -3.65 -13.71
CA GLY A 539 2.40 -2.20 -13.75
C GLY A 539 3.45 -1.48 -12.88
N ARG A 540 3.29 -0.17 -12.75
CA ARG A 540 4.17 0.75 -12.00
C ARG A 540 3.36 1.94 -11.47
N PRO A 541 3.84 2.67 -10.47
CA PRO A 541 3.09 3.79 -9.87
C PRO A 541 2.64 4.87 -10.85
N THR A 542 3.37 5.06 -11.95
CA THR A 542 3.08 6.06 -12.99
C THR A 542 2.35 5.51 -14.21
N HIS A 543 1.96 4.22 -14.20
CA HIS A 543 1.14 3.64 -15.26
C HIS A 543 -0.22 4.34 -15.31
N SER A 544 -0.72 4.64 -16.51
CA SER A 544 -1.94 5.43 -16.75
C SER A 544 -2.90 4.79 -17.74
N GLY A 545 -2.47 3.75 -18.46
CA GLY A 545 -3.37 2.86 -19.21
C GLY A 545 -4.17 1.96 -18.28
N ASN A 546 -5.18 1.26 -18.79
CA ASN A 546 -5.96 0.32 -17.97
C ASN A 546 -5.16 -0.96 -17.72
N ILE A 547 -5.43 -1.65 -16.61
CA ILE A 547 -4.93 -2.99 -16.35
C ILE A 547 -6.13 -3.94 -16.27
N PHE A 548 -6.13 -4.95 -17.11
CA PHE A 548 -7.09 -6.04 -17.08
C PHE A 548 -6.42 -7.32 -16.60
N VAL A 549 -7.08 -8.01 -15.68
CA VAL A 549 -6.63 -9.29 -15.14
C VAL A 549 -7.65 -10.34 -15.51
N THR A 550 -7.22 -11.32 -16.32
CA THR A 550 -8.05 -12.38 -16.90
C THR A 550 -7.45 -13.77 -16.62
N GLY A 551 -8.26 -14.81 -16.43
CA GLY A 551 -7.77 -16.21 -16.51
C GLY A 551 -6.63 -16.66 -15.58
N VAL A 552 -6.39 -15.97 -14.45
CA VAL A 552 -5.29 -16.32 -13.52
C VAL A 552 -5.73 -17.45 -12.57
N ALA A 553 -5.70 -18.69 -13.06
CA ALA A 553 -6.20 -19.85 -12.34
C ALA A 553 -5.32 -20.32 -11.16
N ALA A 554 -4.04 -19.94 -11.10
CA ALA A 554 -3.16 -20.21 -9.97
C ALA A 554 -2.02 -19.18 -9.93
N ALA A 555 -2.02 -18.30 -8.93
CA ALA A 555 -0.92 -17.36 -8.71
C ALA A 555 0.28 -18.07 -8.06
N PRO A 556 1.47 -18.06 -8.67
CA PRO A 556 2.66 -18.75 -8.12
C PRO A 556 3.29 -18.04 -6.92
N SER A 557 2.97 -16.76 -6.70
CA SER A 557 3.44 -15.92 -5.60
C SER A 557 2.40 -14.84 -5.26
N SER A 558 2.65 -14.03 -4.23
CA SER A 558 1.80 -12.86 -3.98
C SER A 558 1.94 -11.86 -5.14
N ILE A 559 0.82 -11.49 -5.73
CA ILE A 559 0.76 -10.57 -6.87
C ILE A 559 0.45 -9.16 -6.38
N GLN A 560 1.20 -8.19 -6.91
CA GLN A 560 0.95 -6.77 -6.77
C GLN A 560 0.60 -6.17 -8.12
N ILE A 561 -0.55 -5.54 -8.23
CA ILE A 561 -0.94 -4.80 -9.43
C ILE A 561 -0.87 -3.33 -9.10
N VAL A 562 -0.13 -2.54 -9.89
CA VAL A 562 0.12 -1.14 -9.61
C VAL A 562 -0.21 -0.28 -10.83
N ASN A 563 -1.27 0.51 -10.69
CA ASN A 563 -1.69 1.54 -11.64
C ASN A 563 -1.98 2.81 -10.85
N GLY A 564 -1.01 3.71 -10.68
CA GLY A 564 -1.22 4.93 -9.86
C GLY A 564 -1.61 6.17 -10.68
N GLY A 565 -1.70 6.07 -12.01
CA GLY A 565 -2.09 7.16 -12.91
C GLY A 565 -3.60 7.28 -13.08
N THR A 566 -4.06 7.44 -14.32
CA THR A 566 -5.49 7.67 -14.61
C THR A 566 -6.28 6.41 -14.95
N GLY A 567 -5.59 5.30 -15.24
CA GLY A 567 -6.22 4.06 -15.68
C GLY A 567 -6.92 3.32 -14.55
N SER A 568 -7.81 2.40 -14.92
CA SER A 568 -8.48 1.50 -13.98
C SER A 568 -7.73 0.18 -13.83
N VAL A 569 -7.99 -0.54 -12.74
CA VAL A 569 -7.68 -1.97 -12.63
C VAL A 569 -8.98 -2.76 -12.62
N THR A 570 -9.14 -3.69 -13.55
CA THR A 570 -10.37 -4.46 -13.73
C THR A 570 -10.08 -5.96 -13.76
N PHE A 571 -10.73 -6.71 -12.88
CA PHE A 571 -10.71 -8.17 -12.88
C PHE A 571 -11.92 -8.68 -13.67
N GLU A 572 -11.69 -9.47 -14.72
CA GLU A 572 -12.75 -9.98 -15.60
C GLU A 572 -12.31 -11.23 -16.36
N ASN A 573 -13.27 -12.02 -16.83
CA ASN A 573 -13.06 -13.32 -17.48
C ASN A 573 -12.28 -14.36 -16.63
N ALA A 574 -13.03 -15.34 -16.08
CA ALA A 574 -12.58 -16.51 -15.30
C ALA A 574 -11.95 -16.21 -13.92
N PRO A 575 -12.27 -17.00 -12.88
CA PRO A 575 -11.94 -16.68 -11.49
C PRO A 575 -10.43 -16.53 -11.25
N TYR A 576 -10.05 -15.55 -10.42
CA TYR A 576 -8.71 -15.48 -9.87
C TYR A 576 -8.62 -16.41 -8.66
N ALA A 577 -7.74 -17.40 -8.71
CA ALA A 577 -7.48 -18.28 -7.56
C ALA A 577 -6.04 -18.06 -7.05
N GLY A 578 -5.94 -17.42 -5.90
CA GLY A 578 -4.68 -17.05 -5.26
C GLY A 578 -3.99 -18.19 -4.52
N GLY A 579 -4.65 -19.33 -4.32
CA GLY A 579 -4.05 -20.49 -3.66
C GLY A 579 -3.44 -20.19 -2.28
N ASN A 580 -4.16 -19.45 -1.42
CA ASN A 580 -3.69 -18.94 -0.11
C ASN A 580 -2.71 -17.74 -0.14
N GLN A 581 -2.40 -17.20 -1.32
CA GLN A 581 -1.52 -16.03 -1.47
C GLN A 581 -2.28 -14.70 -1.34
N SER A 582 -1.56 -13.66 -0.92
CA SER A 582 -2.12 -12.30 -0.84
C SER A 582 -2.17 -11.63 -2.21
N LEU A 583 -3.15 -10.74 -2.41
CA LEU A 583 -3.31 -9.94 -3.62
C LEU A 583 -3.32 -8.46 -3.23
N GLY A 584 -2.33 -7.70 -3.70
CA GLY A 584 -2.27 -6.24 -3.56
C GLY A 584 -2.63 -5.54 -4.86
N VAL A 585 -3.53 -4.56 -4.81
CA VAL A 585 -3.97 -3.79 -5.98
C VAL A 585 -3.99 -2.31 -5.67
N THR A 586 -3.15 -1.56 -6.37
CA THR A 586 -3.11 -0.10 -6.33
C THR A 586 -3.75 0.44 -7.60
N GLY A 587 -4.84 1.18 -7.46
CA GLY A 587 -5.56 1.82 -8.57
C GLY A 587 -5.48 3.35 -8.49
N GLY A 588 -5.44 4.01 -9.63
CA GLY A 588 -5.36 5.45 -9.72
C GLY A 588 -6.74 6.09 -9.69
N THR A 589 -6.94 7.19 -10.41
CA THR A 589 -8.26 7.84 -10.47
C THR A 589 -9.31 7.02 -11.21
N GLY A 590 -8.89 6.05 -12.03
CA GLY A 590 -9.78 5.11 -12.74
C GLY A 590 -10.42 4.05 -11.83
N GLY A 591 -9.97 3.93 -10.58
CA GLY A 591 -10.56 3.02 -9.60
C GLY A 591 -10.21 1.54 -9.83
N ILE A 592 -10.86 0.68 -9.03
CA ILE A 592 -10.72 -0.78 -9.08
C ILE A 592 -12.10 -1.40 -9.29
N THR A 593 -12.23 -2.26 -10.30
CA THR A 593 -13.46 -2.99 -10.59
C THR A 593 -13.25 -4.50 -10.45
N ILE A 594 -14.07 -5.14 -9.62
CA ILE A 594 -14.13 -6.59 -9.46
C ILE A 594 -15.33 -7.09 -10.27
N GLY A 595 -15.07 -7.60 -11.47
CA GLY A 595 -16.09 -8.17 -12.37
C GLY A 595 -16.17 -9.69 -12.34
N GLN A 596 -15.46 -10.34 -11.42
CA GLN A 596 -15.38 -11.80 -11.31
C GLN A 596 -14.98 -12.26 -9.91
N SER A 597 -15.01 -13.57 -9.67
CA SER A 597 -14.61 -14.13 -8.37
C SER A 597 -13.12 -13.96 -8.11
N LEU A 598 -12.79 -13.50 -6.89
CA LEU A 598 -11.45 -13.44 -6.31
C LEU A 598 -11.41 -14.39 -5.12
N THR A 599 -10.71 -15.52 -5.26
CA THR A 599 -10.62 -16.55 -4.22
C THR A 599 -9.19 -16.65 -3.71
N LEU A 600 -8.91 -16.08 -2.54
CA LEU A 600 -7.58 -16.03 -1.92
C LEU A 600 -7.39 -17.08 -0.82
N GLY A 601 -8.45 -17.76 -0.35
CA GLY A 601 -8.34 -18.68 0.79
C GLY A 601 -7.82 -17.97 2.04
N THR A 602 -6.70 -18.43 2.61
CA THR A 602 -6.10 -17.78 3.79
C THR A 602 -5.34 -16.48 3.48
N GLY A 603 -5.28 -16.07 2.20
CA GLY A 603 -4.58 -14.86 1.76
C GLY A 603 -5.34 -13.57 2.10
N THR A 604 -4.60 -12.45 2.23
CA THR A 604 -5.20 -11.13 2.44
C THR A 604 -5.42 -10.42 1.10
N LEU A 605 -6.61 -9.88 0.89
CA LEU A 605 -6.90 -8.91 -0.18
C LEU A 605 -6.53 -7.50 0.30
N ARG A 606 -5.70 -6.78 -0.46
CA ARG A 606 -5.40 -5.36 -0.22
C ARG A 606 -5.75 -4.56 -1.46
N LEU A 607 -6.73 -3.67 -1.35
CA LEU A 607 -7.12 -2.75 -2.42
C LEU A 607 -6.86 -1.32 -1.94
N THR A 608 -6.15 -0.52 -2.73
CA THR A 608 -5.91 0.89 -2.42
C THR A 608 -6.09 1.70 -3.69
N THR A 609 -6.95 2.72 -3.67
CA THR A 609 -7.14 3.56 -4.86
C THR A 609 -7.53 4.99 -4.57
N THR A 610 -7.17 5.91 -5.47
CA THR A 610 -7.69 7.28 -5.47
C THR A 610 -9.02 7.42 -6.21
N GLY A 611 -9.51 6.35 -6.86
CA GLY A 611 -10.84 6.27 -7.45
C GLY A 611 -11.86 5.60 -6.52
N ALA A 612 -12.90 4.99 -7.12
CA ALA A 612 -13.86 4.14 -6.43
C ALA A 612 -13.47 2.66 -6.51
N ILE A 613 -13.98 1.85 -5.59
CA ILE A 613 -13.87 0.38 -5.65
C ILE A 613 -15.27 -0.18 -5.85
N SER A 614 -15.49 -0.92 -6.93
CA SER A 614 -16.79 -1.46 -7.30
C SER A 614 -16.74 -2.94 -7.63
N GLN A 615 -17.57 -3.74 -6.96
CA GLN A 615 -17.79 -5.15 -7.25
C GLN A 615 -19.05 -5.32 -8.11
N THR A 616 -18.86 -5.43 -9.42
CA THR A 616 -19.95 -5.54 -10.39
C THR A 616 -20.43 -6.99 -10.56
N ALA A 617 -19.56 -7.98 -10.29
CA ALA A 617 -19.90 -9.40 -10.32
C ALA A 617 -18.89 -10.24 -9.53
N GLY A 618 -19.19 -11.54 -9.41
CA GLY A 618 -18.31 -12.52 -8.78
C GLY A 618 -18.28 -12.47 -7.25
N THR A 619 -17.58 -13.43 -6.65
CA THR A 619 -17.49 -13.63 -5.20
C THR A 619 -16.12 -13.23 -4.68
N LEU A 620 -16.05 -12.47 -3.60
CA LEU A 620 -14.81 -12.22 -2.88
C LEU A 620 -14.67 -13.22 -1.73
N ILE A 621 -13.68 -14.11 -1.79
CA ILE A 621 -13.37 -15.08 -0.72
C ILE A 621 -11.94 -14.83 -0.23
N ALA A 622 -11.79 -14.37 1.02
CA ALA A 622 -10.48 -14.08 1.61
C ALA A 622 -10.52 -14.14 3.13
N GLU A 623 -9.43 -14.55 3.80
CA GLU A 623 -9.35 -14.46 5.26
C GLU A 623 -9.46 -13.01 5.75
N THR A 624 -8.84 -12.09 5.01
CA THR A 624 -8.80 -10.68 5.39
C THR A 624 -8.93 -9.79 4.17
N ALA A 625 -9.71 -8.72 4.26
CA ALA A 625 -9.81 -7.69 3.23
C ALA A 625 -9.52 -6.30 3.81
N GLY A 626 -8.46 -5.68 3.30
CA GLY A 626 -8.08 -4.29 3.55
C GLY A 626 -8.41 -3.44 2.34
N VAL A 627 -9.36 -2.52 2.46
CA VAL A 627 -9.91 -1.81 1.30
C VAL A 627 -9.92 -0.30 1.55
N SER A 628 -9.13 0.45 0.78
CA SER A 628 -9.02 1.91 0.90
C SER A 628 -9.33 2.58 -0.42
N ALA A 629 -10.28 3.51 -0.43
CA ALA A 629 -10.62 4.32 -1.60
C ALA A 629 -10.66 5.81 -1.23
N ALA A 630 -10.34 6.71 -2.16
CA ALA A 630 -10.63 8.13 -1.95
C ALA A 630 -12.12 8.45 -2.20
N SER A 631 -12.79 7.67 -3.04
CA SER A 631 -14.23 7.72 -3.29
C SER A 631 -14.95 6.52 -2.66
N GLY A 632 -16.16 6.17 -3.11
CA GLY A 632 -16.98 5.10 -2.54
C GLY A 632 -16.41 3.68 -2.72
N ILE A 633 -16.79 2.79 -1.80
CA ILE A 633 -16.53 1.34 -1.83
C ILE A 633 -17.86 0.59 -1.90
N THR A 634 -18.05 -0.23 -2.93
CA THR A 634 -19.21 -1.11 -3.07
C THR A 634 -18.76 -2.54 -3.30
N LEU A 635 -18.83 -3.36 -2.24
CA LEU A 635 -18.55 -4.79 -2.23
C LEU A 635 -19.82 -5.55 -1.83
N ALA A 636 -20.85 -5.44 -2.67
CA ALA A 636 -22.23 -5.75 -2.30
C ALA A 636 -22.72 -7.14 -2.76
N GLN A 637 -21.83 -8.01 -3.25
CA GLN A 637 -22.25 -9.32 -3.74
C GLN A 637 -22.59 -10.26 -2.57
N PRO A 638 -23.72 -11.00 -2.63
CA PRO A 638 -24.25 -11.75 -1.49
C PRO A 638 -23.40 -12.95 -1.08
N LEU A 639 -22.57 -13.47 -2.00
CA LEU A 639 -21.73 -14.65 -1.81
C LEU A 639 -20.28 -14.32 -1.43
N ASN A 640 -20.01 -13.08 -1.02
CA ASN A 640 -18.71 -12.75 -0.45
C ASN A 640 -18.50 -13.52 0.86
N ASP A 641 -17.26 -13.92 1.13
CA ASP A 641 -16.86 -14.63 2.33
C ASP A 641 -15.50 -14.10 2.81
N VAL A 642 -15.56 -13.04 3.61
CA VAL A 642 -14.41 -12.41 4.24
C VAL A 642 -14.49 -12.56 5.75
N ALA A 643 -13.46 -13.14 6.38
CA ALA A 643 -13.47 -13.32 7.83
C ALA A 643 -13.18 -12.02 8.60
N THR A 644 -12.23 -11.20 8.12
CA THR A 644 -11.89 -9.89 8.72
C THR A 644 -11.92 -8.76 7.69
N LEU A 645 -12.65 -7.69 7.98
CA LEU A 645 -12.73 -6.48 7.17
C LEU A 645 -12.06 -5.30 7.88
N ALA A 646 -11.18 -4.58 7.17
CA ALA A 646 -10.84 -3.19 7.50
C ALA A 646 -10.97 -2.33 6.25
N ALA A 647 -11.77 -1.27 6.31
CA ALA A 647 -12.09 -0.50 5.11
C ALA A 647 -12.22 0.99 5.38
N GLN A 648 -11.76 1.81 4.45
CA GLN A 648 -11.87 3.26 4.56
C GLN A 648 -12.22 3.95 3.24
N THR A 649 -13.10 4.96 3.30
CA THR A 649 -13.28 5.95 2.23
C THR A 649 -12.96 7.35 2.73
N ALA A 650 -12.27 8.16 1.91
CA ALA A 650 -12.10 9.59 2.22
C ALA A 650 -13.38 10.39 1.93
N ALA A 651 -14.11 10.01 0.88
CA ALA A 651 -15.42 10.55 0.52
C ALA A 651 -16.33 9.42 -0.01
N GLY A 652 -17.65 9.61 0.08
CA GLY A 652 -18.63 8.66 -0.45
C GLY A 652 -18.90 7.46 0.48
N ASP A 653 -19.86 6.64 0.04
CA ASP A 653 -20.43 5.56 0.85
C ASP A 653 -19.56 4.29 0.84
N LEU A 654 -19.75 3.47 1.87
CA LEU A 654 -19.14 2.16 2.02
C LEU A 654 -20.24 1.11 2.18
N THR A 655 -20.34 0.18 1.23
CA THR A 655 -21.25 -0.97 1.30
C THR A 655 -20.44 -2.26 1.26
N PHE A 656 -20.64 -3.10 2.27
CA PHE A 656 -20.04 -4.43 2.33
C PHE A 656 -21.10 -5.48 2.68
N THR A 657 -21.23 -6.48 1.82
CA THR A 657 -22.09 -7.65 2.02
C THR A 657 -21.22 -8.88 2.17
N ASN A 658 -21.55 -9.73 3.13
CA ASN A 658 -20.89 -11.01 3.41
C ASN A 658 -21.93 -12.11 3.63
N ASN A 659 -21.71 -13.27 3.03
CA ASN A 659 -22.54 -14.47 3.18
C ASN A 659 -22.45 -15.05 4.60
N ASN A 660 -21.27 -14.98 5.21
CA ASN A 660 -21.01 -15.48 6.54
C ASN A 660 -20.86 -14.32 7.55
N GLY A 661 -20.54 -14.65 8.79
CA GLY A 661 -20.09 -13.66 9.78
C GLY A 661 -18.73 -13.08 9.43
N PHE A 662 -18.41 -11.90 9.96
CA PHE A 662 -17.11 -11.26 9.79
C PHE A 662 -16.76 -10.37 10.98
N THR A 663 -15.47 -10.13 11.17
CA THR A 663 -14.97 -9.22 12.20
C THR A 663 -14.52 -7.91 11.57
N ILE A 664 -14.96 -6.78 12.13
CA ILE A 664 -14.37 -5.47 11.86
C ILE A 664 -13.06 -5.37 12.65
N GLY A 665 -11.94 -5.33 11.93
CA GLY A 665 -10.61 -5.47 12.52
C GLY A 665 -9.55 -4.65 11.84
N THR A 666 -8.35 -5.21 11.68
CA THR A 666 -7.19 -4.50 11.15
C THR A 666 -6.54 -5.24 10.00
N VAL A 667 -5.97 -4.50 9.07
CA VAL A 667 -5.05 -5.02 8.06
C VAL A 667 -3.72 -4.32 8.20
N THR A 668 -2.65 -5.09 8.36
CA THR A 668 -1.29 -4.55 8.49
C THR A 668 -0.78 -3.95 7.19
N ALA A 669 0.05 -2.92 7.29
CA ALA A 669 0.76 -2.34 6.16
C ALA A 669 1.72 -3.35 5.53
N THR A 670 1.94 -3.23 4.22
CA THR A 670 2.96 -3.98 3.50
C THR A 670 4.23 -3.15 3.30
N ALA A 671 5.37 -3.83 3.16
CA ALA A 671 6.65 -3.19 2.88
C ALA A 671 6.75 -2.58 1.47
N ASP A 672 5.70 -2.76 0.64
CA ASP A 672 5.65 -2.25 -0.73
C ASP A 672 5.38 -0.75 -0.84
N GLY A 673 4.98 -0.10 0.26
CA GLY A 673 4.69 1.33 0.31
C GLY A 673 3.38 1.75 -0.37
N PHE A 674 2.59 0.81 -0.91
CA PHE A 674 1.33 1.10 -1.59
C PHE A 674 0.10 0.83 -0.74
N HIS A 675 0.16 -0.17 0.15
CA HIS A 675 -0.98 -0.53 1.00
C HIS A 675 -0.73 -0.14 2.47
N PRO A 676 -1.34 0.97 2.94
CA PRO A 676 -1.18 1.40 4.33
C PRO A 676 -1.89 0.44 5.30
N ALA A 677 -1.57 0.59 6.59
CA ALA A 677 -2.32 -0.09 7.63
C ALA A 677 -3.75 0.49 7.70
N LEU A 678 -4.74 -0.38 7.82
CA LEU A 678 -6.14 -0.02 7.96
C LEU A 678 -6.68 -0.59 9.26
N THR A 679 -7.50 0.20 9.97
CA THR A 679 -8.10 -0.17 11.25
C THR A 679 -9.57 0.19 11.25
N GLY A 680 -10.44 -0.78 11.54
CA GLY A 680 -11.88 -0.57 11.62
C GLY A 680 -12.53 -0.30 10.26
N VAL A 681 -13.70 0.33 10.30
CA VAL A 681 -14.45 0.75 9.11
C VAL A 681 -14.73 2.25 9.21
N SER A 682 -14.22 3.03 8.26
CA SER A 682 -14.49 4.48 8.19
C SER A 682 -15.04 4.87 6.82
N ALA A 683 -16.01 5.77 6.77
CA ALA A 683 -16.47 6.34 5.51
C ALA A 683 -16.68 7.85 5.62
N GLY A 684 -16.37 8.57 4.54
CA GLY A 684 -16.77 9.97 4.42
C GLY A 684 -18.28 10.15 4.24
N GLY A 685 -19.01 9.08 3.89
CA GLY A 685 -20.46 9.03 3.75
C GLY A 685 -21.11 7.94 4.61
N ALA A 686 -22.16 7.30 4.07
CA ALA A 686 -22.93 6.29 4.77
C ALA A 686 -22.24 4.91 4.73
N ILE A 687 -22.39 4.14 5.82
CA ILE A 687 -21.92 2.77 5.94
C ILE A 687 -23.11 1.82 5.91
N THR A 688 -23.11 0.85 5.00
CA THR A 688 -24.02 -0.29 5.01
C THR A 688 -23.22 -1.59 5.19
N LEU A 689 -23.52 -2.33 6.25
CA LEU A 689 -22.93 -3.64 6.53
C LEU A 689 -24.00 -4.71 6.49
N GLN A 690 -23.79 -5.75 5.69
CA GLN A 690 -24.68 -6.90 5.61
C GLN A 690 -23.93 -8.19 5.93
N GLY A 691 -24.40 -8.94 6.95
CA GLY A 691 -23.80 -10.20 7.37
C GLY A 691 -24.82 -11.34 7.40
N GLY A 692 -24.50 -12.48 6.79
CA GLY A 692 -25.31 -13.69 6.91
C GLY A 692 -25.04 -14.52 8.17
N GLY A 693 -23.96 -14.20 8.90
CA GLY A 693 -23.63 -14.74 10.23
C GLY A 693 -23.12 -13.66 11.19
N ALA A 694 -22.61 -14.05 12.36
CA ALA A 694 -22.22 -13.11 13.42
C ALA A 694 -21.21 -12.04 12.97
N VAL A 695 -21.53 -10.77 13.20
CA VAL A 695 -20.64 -9.63 12.92
C VAL A 695 -20.08 -9.10 14.23
N ALA A 696 -18.76 -9.21 14.39
CA ALA A 696 -18.06 -8.78 15.59
C ALA A 696 -17.20 -7.54 15.31
N GLN A 697 -16.82 -6.83 16.36
CA GLN A 697 -15.99 -5.63 16.27
C GLN A 697 -14.81 -5.70 17.22
N THR A 698 -13.64 -5.31 16.72
CA THR A 698 -12.44 -5.06 17.55
C THR A 698 -11.93 -3.63 17.43
N HIS A 699 -12.39 -2.88 16.43
CA HIS A 699 -11.94 -1.52 16.12
C HIS A 699 -13.11 -0.66 15.63
N ARG A 700 -13.01 0.64 15.89
CA ARG A 700 -13.97 1.70 15.56
C ARG A 700 -14.68 1.60 14.20
N ILE A 701 -15.96 1.96 14.21
CA ILE A 701 -16.78 2.35 13.05
C ILE A 701 -16.97 3.87 13.06
N HIS A 702 -16.75 4.53 11.93
CA HIS A 702 -16.91 5.99 11.80
C HIS A 702 -17.54 6.37 10.46
N GLY A 703 -18.62 7.14 10.48
CA GLY A 703 -19.26 7.62 9.26
C GLY A 703 -20.52 8.44 9.52
N SER A 704 -21.16 8.95 8.47
CA SER A 704 -22.38 9.76 8.66
C SER A 704 -23.53 8.93 9.18
N SER A 705 -23.63 7.66 8.78
CA SER A 705 -24.65 6.74 9.26
C SER A 705 -24.19 5.30 9.20
N LEU A 706 -24.73 4.44 10.07
CA LEU A 706 -24.58 2.99 10.03
C LEU A 706 -25.93 2.32 9.75
N ARG A 707 -25.97 1.50 8.70
CA ARG A 707 -27.10 0.61 8.38
C ARG A 707 -26.67 -0.84 8.45
N LEU A 708 -27.33 -1.62 9.30
CA LEU A 708 -27.10 -3.05 9.46
C LEU A 708 -28.19 -3.86 8.78
N LEU A 709 -27.80 -4.88 8.01
CA LEU A 709 -28.69 -5.77 7.27
C LEU A 709 -28.30 -7.24 7.46
N GLY A 710 -29.25 -8.17 7.31
CA GLY A 710 -28.96 -9.60 7.24
C GLY A 710 -29.34 -10.39 8.48
N SER A 711 -28.88 -11.64 8.55
CA SER A 711 -29.39 -12.63 9.49
C SER A 711 -28.55 -12.86 10.74
N GLY A 712 -27.30 -12.39 10.76
CA GLY A 712 -26.41 -12.60 11.90
C GLY A 712 -26.63 -11.63 13.06
N PRO A 713 -26.23 -12.00 14.28
CA PRO A 713 -26.14 -11.05 15.39
C PRO A 713 -25.01 -10.05 15.14
N PHE A 714 -25.21 -8.80 15.52
CA PHE A 714 -24.23 -7.73 15.43
C PHE A 714 -23.74 -7.35 16.83
N THR A 715 -22.46 -7.55 17.12
CA THR A 715 -21.82 -7.14 18.37
C THR A 715 -20.76 -6.08 18.08
N LEU A 716 -21.19 -4.82 18.13
CA LEU A 716 -20.45 -3.63 17.71
C LEU A 716 -20.27 -2.67 18.90
N THR A 717 -19.44 -3.08 19.86
CA THR A 717 -19.38 -2.50 21.21
C THR A 717 -18.15 -1.61 21.46
N ASP A 718 -17.39 -1.23 20.43
CA ASP A 718 -16.28 -0.30 20.58
C ASP A 718 -16.82 1.09 21.00
N HIS A 719 -16.39 1.59 22.16
CA HIS A 719 -16.86 2.86 22.72
C HIS A 719 -16.40 4.10 21.93
N THR A 720 -15.53 3.92 20.93
CA THR A 720 -15.05 4.99 20.05
C THR A 720 -15.81 5.08 18.74
N ASN A 721 -16.76 4.17 18.50
CA ASN A 721 -17.71 4.27 17.40
C ASN A 721 -18.36 5.65 17.36
N GLU A 722 -18.52 6.22 16.17
CA GLU A 722 -19.09 7.57 16.03
C GLU A 722 -19.88 7.62 14.72
N VAL A 723 -21.21 7.51 14.81
CA VAL A 723 -22.12 7.71 13.68
C VAL A 723 -23.30 8.59 14.08
N THR A 724 -23.74 9.48 13.18
CA THR A 724 -24.84 10.40 13.52
C THR A 724 -26.22 9.74 13.46
N ALA A 725 -26.37 8.72 12.60
CA ALA A 725 -27.62 8.00 12.41
C ALA A 725 -27.39 6.49 12.35
N PHE A 726 -28.29 5.74 12.98
CA PHE A 726 -28.23 4.28 13.06
C PHE A 726 -29.54 3.66 12.60
N SER A 727 -29.47 2.59 11.80
CA SER A 727 -30.65 1.78 11.45
C SER A 727 -30.27 0.32 11.32
N ALA A 728 -31.19 -0.58 11.67
CA ALA A 728 -30.97 -2.01 11.54
C ALA A 728 -32.22 -2.71 11.02
N ASN A 729 -32.06 -3.52 9.97
CA ASN A 729 -33.08 -4.45 9.51
C ASN A 729 -32.45 -5.84 9.48
N THR A 730 -32.51 -6.49 10.64
CA THR A 730 -31.83 -7.75 10.93
C THR A 730 -32.85 -8.80 11.34
N THR A 731 -32.43 -10.06 11.51
CA THR A 731 -33.29 -11.11 12.09
C THR A 731 -32.88 -11.52 13.50
N ASP A 732 -31.77 -11.01 14.01
CA ASP A 732 -31.14 -11.42 15.28
C ASP A 732 -30.70 -10.19 16.10
N HIS A 733 -30.05 -10.44 17.24
CA HIS A 733 -29.61 -9.47 18.23
C HIS A 733 -28.65 -8.42 17.65
N VAL A 734 -28.91 -7.16 17.96
CA VAL A 734 -28.03 -6.02 17.69
C VAL A 734 -27.54 -5.40 18.99
N GLN A 735 -26.23 -5.38 19.20
CA GLN A 735 -25.54 -4.65 20.26
C GLN A 735 -24.68 -3.57 19.63
N TYR A 736 -24.96 -2.30 19.96
CA TYR A 736 -24.21 -1.16 19.44
C TYR A 736 -23.82 -0.19 20.54
N THR A 737 -22.58 0.28 20.51
CA THR A 737 -22.11 1.39 21.34
C THR A 737 -21.70 2.56 20.44
N ASP A 738 -22.08 3.78 20.79
CA ASP A 738 -21.67 5.03 20.15
C ASP A 738 -21.02 6.00 21.17
N ALA A 739 -20.03 6.76 20.72
CA ALA A 739 -19.33 7.76 21.50
C ALA A 739 -20.14 9.06 21.68
N SER A 740 -21.21 9.26 20.91
CA SER A 740 -21.94 10.53 20.78
C SER A 740 -23.47 10.35 20.74
N ASP A 741 -24.20 11.41 20.34
CA ASP A 741 -25.65 11.35 20.13
C ASP A 741 -25.97 10.47 18.91
N VAL A 742 -27.07 9.71 18.98
CA VAL A 742 -27.51 8.86 17.86
C VAL A 742 -28.97 9.13 17.48
N ILE A 743 -29.22 9.25 16.18
CA ILE A 743 -30.56 9.30 15.60
C ILE A 743 -30.93 7.90 15.07
N LEU A 744 -31.92 7.27 15.68
CA LEU A 744 -32.42 5.96 15.27
C LEU A 744 -33.38 6.10 14.07
N GLY A 745 -32.94 5.64 12.91
CA GLY A 745 -33.77 5.47 11.72
C GLY A 745 -34.73 4.29 11.86
N GLY A 746 -35.60 4.11 10.86
CA GLY A 746 -36.54 3.00 10.83
C GLY A 746 -35.82 1.65 10.95
N SER A 747 -36.16 0.87 11.97
CA SER A 747 -35.47 -0.38 12.28
C SER A 747 -36.45 -1.51 12.59
N ASN A 748 -36.10 -2.72 12.17
CA ASN A 748 -36.82 -3.95 12.43
C ASN A 748 -35.82 -4.99 12.96
N ILE A 749 -35.91 -5.28 14.26
CA ILE A 749 -34.97 -6.13 14.99
C ILE A 749 -35.78 -7.17 15.77
N PRO A 750 -36.06 -8.35 15.19
CA PRO A 750 -36.79 -9.40 15.90
C PRO A 750 -36.07 -9.91 17.15
N GLY A 751 -34.74 -9.84 17.17
CA GLY A 751 -33.88 -10.16 18.31
C GLY A 751 -33.90 -9.10 19.40
N HIS A 752 -32.89 -9.13 20.28
CA HIS A 752 -32.66 -8.08 21.27
C HIS A 752 -32.01 -6.85 20.62
N PHE A 753 -32.18 -5.68 21.24
CA PHE A 753 -31.51 -4.45 20.84
C PHE A 753 -30.88 -3.78 22.05
N ASP A 754 -29.56 -3.91 22.21
CA ASP A 754 -28.80 -3.25 23.26
C ASP A 754 -28.05 -2.05 22.67
N LEU A 755 -28.44 -0.84 23.06
CA LEU A 755 -27.84 0.41 22.59
C LEU A 755 -27.25 1.19 23.77
N THR A 756 -25.96 1.48 23.67
CA THR A 756 -25.24 2.35 24.62
C THR A 756 -24.68 3.56 23.90
N THR A 757 -24.89 4.75 24.45
CA THR A 757 -24.38 6.01 23.92
C THR A 757 -23.88 6.89 25.06
N ASN A 758 -22.91 7.76 24.79
CA ASN A 758 -22.54 8.84 25.73
C ASN A 758 -23.34 10.13 25.49
N GLY A 759 -24.28 10.11 24.55
CA GLY A 759 -25.12 11.23 24.13
C GLY A 759 -26.60 10.90 24.19
N ALA A 760 -27.43 11.75 23.59
CA ALA A 760 -28.86 11.54 23.49
C ALA A 760 -29.21 10.45 22.47
N ILE A 761 -30.23 9.66 22.78
CA ILE A 761 -30.85 8.70 21.85
C ILE A 761 -32.15 9.33 21.35
N THR A 762 -32.18 9.67 20.06
CA THR A 762 -33.36 10.29 19.42
C THR A 762 -33.86 9.43 18.27
N GLN A 763 -35.01 9.78 17.71
CA GLN A 763 -35.70 8.95 16.73
C GLN A 763 -36.05 9.70 15.45
N GLY A 764 -35.60 9.16 14.31
CA GLY A 764 -35.95 9.59 12.96
C GLY A 764 -36.99 8.69 12.26
N GLY A 765 -37.15 7.43 12.66
CA GLY A 765 -38.15 6.49 12.11
C GLY A 765 -38.63 5.47 13.13
N ALA A 766 -39.76 4.80 12.85
CA ALA A 766 -40.37 3.83 13.77
C ALA A 766 -39.48 2.60 14.02
N LEU A 767 -39.54 2.06 15.24
CA LEU A 767 -38.75 0.91 15.68
C LEU A 767 -39.66 -0.27 15.99
N THR A 768 -39.41 -1.41 15.36
CA THR A 768 -40.05 -2.69 15.71
C THR A 768 -39.00 -3.60 16.33
N VAL A 769 -39.12 -3.86 17.63
CA VAL A 769 -38.21 -4.75 18.37
C VAL A 769 -39.02 -5.76 19.17
N THR A 770 -39.07 -7.02 18.71
CA THR A 770 -39.85 -8.06 19.41
C THR A 770 -39.10 -8.68 20.58
N GLY A 771 -37.77 -8.61 20.59
CA GLY A 771 -36.97 -8.93 21.77
C GLY A 771 -36.87 -7.77 22.76
N ARG A 772 -36.08 -7.97 23.82
CA ARG A 772 -35.76 -6.92 24.80
C ARG A 772 -34.96 -5.79 24.15
N THR A 773 -35.35 -4.56 24.44
CA THR A 773 -34.58 -3.35 24.13
C THR A 773 -33.90 -2.83 25.39
N THR A 774 -32.59 -2.69 25.40
CA THR A 774 -31.80 -2.12 26.51
C THR A 774 -31.20 -0.81 26.06
N LEU A 775 -31.48 0.29 26.76
CA LEU A 775 -31.01 1.62 26.38
C LEU A 775 -30.15 2.26 27.48
N ALA A 776 -29.00 2.80 27.09
CA ALA A 776 -28.13 3.61 27.93
C ALA A 776 -27.73 4.89 27.19
N ALA A 777 -28.14 6.05 27.71
CA ALA A 777 -27.77 7.37 27.19
C ALA A 777 -26.80 8.12 28.13
N GLY A 778 -26.37 7.49 29.23
CA GLY A 778 -25.54 8.16 30.23
C GLY A 778 -26.26 9.37 30.83
N SER A 779 -25.76 10.57 30.56
CA SER A 779 -26.38 11.85 30.92
C SER A 779 -27.32 12.43 29.85
N GLY A 780 -27.43 11.79 28.68
CA GLY A 780 -28.31 12.19 27.59
C GLY A 780 -29.77 11.78 27.81
N ASP A 781 -30.64 12.33 26.96
CA ASP A 781 -32.07 12.02 26.95
C ASP A 781 -32.37 10.85 26.00
N ILE A 782 -33.44 10.10 26.26
CA ILE A 782 -34.00 9.08 25.38
C ILE A 782 -35.37 9.56 24.89
N THR A 783 -35.52 9.79 23.58
CA THR A 783 -36.78 10.26 22.96
C THR A 783 -37.19 9.33 21.81
N LEU A 784 -38.08 8.37 22.11
CA LEU A 784 -38.62 7.38 21.18
C LEU A 784 -40.15 7.52 21.08
N THR A 785 -40.59 8.62 20.46
CA THR A 785 -42.01 9.07 20.52
C THR A 785 -42.80 8.82 19.24
N GLN A 786 -42.26 8.10 18.26
CA GLN A 786 -42.98 7.77 17.03
C GLN A 786 -44.16 6.81 17.32
N ALA A 787 -45.30 7.05 16.68
CA ALA A 787 -46.53 6.29 16.96
C ALA A 787 -46.48 4.82 16.51
N GLY A 788 -45.61 4.49 15.55
CA GLY A 788 -45.46 3.13 15.02
C GLY A 788 -44.40 2.28 15.73
N ASN A 789 -43.87 2.76 16.85
CA ASN A 789 -42.95 1.98 17.67
C ASN A 789 -43.65 0.76 18.25
N ASN A 790 -43.00 -0.39 18.20
CA ASN A 790 -43.53 -1.64 18.73
C ASN A 790 -42.41 -2.38 19.47
N PHE A 791 -42.40 -2.26 20.80
CA PHE A 791 -41.44 -2.85 21.72
C PHE A 791 -42.15 -3.87 22.61
N SER A 792 -41.59 -5.07 22.75
CA SER A 792 -42.10 -6.01 23.76
C SER A 792 -41.68 -5.62 25.18
N ARG A 793 -40.43 -5.17 25.34
CA ARG A 793 -39.84 -4.79 26.63
C ARG A 793 -38.74 -3.75 26.44
N VAL A 794 -38.71 -2.73 27.30
CA VAL A 794 -37.66 -1.70 27.32
C VAL A 794 -37.04 -1.59 28.72
N ASP A 795 -35.73 -1.81 28.83
CA ASP A 795 -34.91 -1.39 29.99
C ASP A 795 -34.21 -0.08 29.70
N VAL A 796 -34.11 0.76 30.73
CA VAL A 796 -33.29 1.97 30.69
C VAL A 796 -32.23 1.87 31.77
N THR A 797 -30.98 1.60 31.41
CA THR A 797 -29.91 1.44 32.42
C THR A 797 -29.36 2.80 32.89
N SER A 798 -29.42 3.82 32.03
CA SER A 798 -29.08 5.21 32.38
C SER A 798 -29.69 6.20 31.38
N ALA A 799 -30.33 7.25 31.87
CA ALA A 799 -30.76 8.41 31.07
C ALA A 799 -31.04 9.61 31.98
N ASN A 800 -31.07 10.81 31.38
CA ASN A 800 -31.61 12.00 32.02
C ASN A 800 -33.14 12.02 31.90
N HIS A 801 -33.72 12.44 30.77
CA HIS A 801 -35.16 12.31 30.52
C HIS A 801 -35.47 11.14 29.58
N VAL A 802 -36.60 10.48 29.79
CA VAL A 802 -37.08 9.37 28.95
C VAL A 802 -38.49 9.65 28.46
N ALA A 803 -38.70 9.58 27.14
CA ALA A 803 -40.00 9.63 26.50
C ALA A 803 -40.16 8.43 25.58
N LEU A 804 -41.09 7.52 25.93
CA LEU A 804 -41.40 6.31 25.17
C LEU A 804 -42.84 6.37 24.68
N ARG A 805 -43.02 6.08 23.40
CA ARG A 805 -44.32 5.79 22.81
C ARG A 805 -44.30 4.40 22.21
N ASP A 806 -45.33 3.61 22.47
CA ASP A 806 -45.50 2.26 21.94
C ASP A 806 -46.89 2.07 21.32
N SER A 807 -46.98 1.30 20.24
CA SER A 807 -48.22 1.01 19.51
C SER A 807 -49.03 -0.12 20.11
N ASP A 808 -48.41 -0.95 20.96
CA ASP A 808 -48.99 -2.14 21.59
C ASP A 808 -48.77 -2.10 23.12
N ALA A 809 -48.75 -3.27 23.77
CA ALA A 809 -48.47 -3.41 25.19
C ALA A 809 -46.96 -3.38 25.44
N LEU A 810 -46.53 -2.65 26.48
CA LEU A 810 -45.14 -2.49 26.84
C LEU A 810 -44.86 -3.10 28.22
N VAL A 811 -43.80 -3.89 28.31
CA VAL A 811 -43.18 -4.28 29.58
C VAL A 811 -42.04 -3.32 29.89
N LEU A 812 -42.14 -2.54 30.96
CA LEU A 812 -41.00 -1.79 31.50
C LEU A 812 -40.07 -2.74 32.24
N GLY A 813 -38.81 -2.72 31.84
CA GLY A 813 -37.74 -3.40 32.52
C GLY A 813 -37.17 -2.58 33.68
N ALA A 814 -35.98 -2.97 34.14
CA ALA A 814 -35.26 -2.18 35.12
C ALA A 814 -34.93 -0.81 34.50
N SER A 815 -35.34 0.27 35.17
CA SER A 815 -35.29 1.62 34.59
C SER A 815 -34.69 2.62 35.57
N THR A 816 -33.57 3.26 35.21
CA THR A 816 -32.91 4.31 36.00
C THR A 816 -32.96 5.63 35.25
N VAL A 817 -33.77 6.57 35.73
CA VAL A 817 -34.05 7.86 35.08
C VAL A 817 -33.81 9.01 36.06
N ASN A 818 -32.86 9.89 35.73
CA ASN A 818 -32.51 11.03 36.60
C ASN A 818 -33.50 12.21 36.50
N GLY A 819 -34.22 12.31 35.39
CA GLY A 819 -35.23 13.32 35.10
C GLY A 819 -36.63 12.71 34.98
N THR A 820 -37.40 13.13 33.97
CA THR A 820 -38.79 12.71 33.77
C THR A 820 -38.90 11.39 33.02
N LEU A 821 -39.95 10.62 33.32
CA LEU A 821 -40.33 9.41 32.58
C LEU A 821 -41.74 9.57 31.97
N ASN A 822 -41.82 9.76 30.66
CA ASN A 822 -43.08 9.86 29.92
C ASN A 822 -43.30 8.57 29.12
N VAL A 823 -44.37 7.83 29.42
CA VAL A 823 -44.69 6.56 28.74
C VAL A 823 -46.12 6.58 28.24
N THR A 824 -46.27 6.45 26.92
CA THR A 824 -47.57 6.33 26.25
C THR A 824 -47.64 5.03 25.48
N THR A 825 -48.58 4.15 25.79
CA THR A 825 -48.78 2.88 25.09
C THR A 825 -50.20 2.80 24.53
N ASN A 826 -50.40 1.98 23.50
CA ASN A 826 -51.72 1.61 23.00
C ASN A 826 -52.00 0.12 23.32
N GLY A 827 -51.72 -0.23 24.57
CA GLY A 827 -51.83 -1.55 25.16
C GLY A 827 -51.51 -1.48 26.65
N ALA A 828 -51.57 -2.60 27.36
CA ALA A 828 -51.26 -2.62 28.80
C ALA A 828 -49.81 -2.22 29.07
N LEU A 829 -49.59 -1.40 30.11
CA LEU A 829 -48.27 -1.09 30.63
C LEU A 829 -48.01 -1.98 31.84
N THR A 830 -47.05 -2.88 31.73
CA THR A 830 -46.64 -3.76 32.83
C THR A 830 -45.15 -3.58 33.11
N GLN A 831 -44.63 -4.29 34.09
CA GLN A 831 -43.21 -4.22 34.45
C GLN A 831 -42.64 -5.60 34.76
N SER A 832 -41.32 -5.68 34.73
CA SER A 832 -40.54 -6.88 35.01
C SER A 832 -39.28 -6.60 35.84
N GLY A 833 -39.07 -5.33 36.21
CA GLY A 833 -37.96 -4.86 37.01
C GLY A 833 -38.32 -3.52 37.65
N ALA A 834 -37.63 -3.18 38.73
CA ALA A 834 -37.90 -1.94 39.46
C ALA A 834 -37.50 -0.70 38.65
N SER A 835 -38.28 0.37 38.82
CA SER A 835 -37.98 1.69 38.23
C SER A 835 -37.55 2.68 39.30
N THR A 836 -36.45 3.37 39.07
CA THR A 836 -35.97 4.51 39.86
C THR A 836 -36.09 5.78 39.03
N VAL A 837 -37.03 6.67 39.39
CA VAL A 837 -37.32 7.91 38.66
C VAL A 837 -37.26 9.09 39.63
N ARG A 838 -36.24 9.92 39.47
CA ARG A 838 -36.00 11.10 40.33
C ARG A 838 -36.88 12.31 39.96
N GLY A 839 -37.36 12.38 38.72
CA GLY A 839 -38.30 13.40 38.27
C GLY A 839 -39.75 12.94 38.29
N ALA A 840 -40.59 13.64 37.52
CA ALA A 840 -42.00 13.28 37.36
C ALA A 840 -42.17 12.16 36.33
N ALA A 841 -43.04 11.19 36.63
CA ALA A 841 -43.49 10.19 35.69
C ALA A 841 -44.91 10.47 35.19
N THR A 842 -45.13 10.43 33.88
CA THR A 842 -46.44 10.60 33.24
C THR A 842 -46.76 9.37 32.40
N LEU A 843 -47.86 8.68 32.75
CA LEU A 843 -48.24 7.40 32.15
C LEU A 843 -49.61 7.51 31.45
N ALA A 844 -49.70 6.95 30.24
CA ALA A 844 -50.92 6.92 29.45
C ALA A 844 -51.05 5.61 28.67
N THR A 845 -52.11 4.85 28.91
CA THR A 845 -52.41 3.57 28.23
C THR A 845 -53.80 3.58 27.58
N GLY A 846 -54.47 4.73 27.53
CA GLY A 846 -55.85 4.84 27.02
C GLY A 846 -56.82 3.99 27.84
N SER A 847 -57.41 2.97 27.23
CA SER A 847 -58.38 2.05 27.87
C SER A 847 -57.75 0.77 28.44
N TYR A 848 -56.42 0.68 28.48
CA TYR A 848 -55.71 -0.51 28.95
C TYR A 848 -55.15 -0.31 30.37
N ASP A 849 -54.76 -1.40 31.02
CA ASP A 849 -54.31 -1.38 32.41
C ASP A 849 -52.85 -0.90 32.56
N ILE A 850 -52.53 -0.33 33.73
CA ILE A 850 -51.17 0.04 34.18
C ILE A 850 -50.86 -0.77 35.43
N THR A 851 -49.87 -1.65 35.38
CA THR A 851 -49.48 -2.49 36.52
C THR A 851 -47.99 -2.29 36.81
N LEU A 852 -47.66 -1.45 37.79
CA LEU A 852 -46.31 -1.13 38.25
C LEU A 852 -46.12 -1.53 39.73
N ILE A 853 -46.00 -2.83 40.01
CA ILE A 853 -46.12 -3.42 41.35
C ILE A 853 -44.81 -3.95 41.96
N GLU A 854 -43.65 -3.53 41.46
CA GLU A 854 -42.34 -4.09 41.85
C GLU A 854 -42.00 -3.51 43.21
N ALA A 855 -41.62 -4.35 44.16
CA ALA A 855 -41.40 -3.91 45.53
C ALA A 855 -40.24 -2.91 45.69
N GLY A 856 -39.37 -2.79 44.68
CA GLY A 856 -38.22 -1.88 44.65
C GLY A 856 -38.43 -0.59 43.86
N ASN A 857 -39.65 -0.33 43.37
CA ASN A 857 -39.96 0.92 42.68
C ASN A 857 -39.68 2.13 43.58
N ASP A 858 -39.12 3.18 43.00
CA ASP A 858 -38.71 4.43 43.65
C ASP A 858 -39.06 5.61 42.74
N PHE A 859 -40.32 6.06 42.82
CA PHE A 859 -40.86 7.17 42.06
C PHE A 859 -41.06 8.39 42.94
N THR A 860 -40.51 9.53 42.52
CA THR A 860 -40.78 10.81 43.21
C THR A 860 -42.23 11.28 43.03
N SER A 861 -42.77 11.17 41.82
CA SER A 861 -44.19 11.47 41.56
C SER A 861 -44.71 10.83 40.29
N ILE A 862 -46.00 10.48 40.28
CA ILE A 862 -46.69 9.87 39.13
C ILE A 862 -47.96 10.66 38.80
N SER A 863 -48.23 10.88 37.51
CA SER A 863 -49.51 11.34 36.96
C SER A 863 -50.05 10.33 35.93
N ILE A 864 -51.34 9.98 36.00
CA ILE A 864 -52.00 9.11 35.03
C ILE A 864 -52.94 9.93 34.14
N THR A 865 -52.64 10.07 32.86
CA THR A 865 -53.49 10.83 31.92
C THR A 865 -54.47 9.96 31.14
N GLY A 866 -54.40 8.63 31.29
CA GLY A 866 -55.36 7.67 30.78
C GLY A 866 -54.96 6.24 31.11
N GLY A 867 -55.88 5.45 31.66
CA GLY A 867 -55.70 4.03 31.96
C GLY A 867 -56.98 3.42 32.53
N ASN A 868 -57.12 2.10 32.44
CA ASN A 868 -58.28 1.38 32.97
C ASN A 868 -58.07 0.98 34.43
N HIS A 869 -57.53 -0.20 34.73
CA HIS A 869 -57.07 -0.53 36.08
C HIS A 869 -55.62 -0.09 36.25
N VAL A 870 -55.34 0.64 37.33
CA VAL A 870 -54.01 1.13 37.66
C VAL A 870 -53.61 0.56 39.00
N SER A 871 -52.54 -0.23 39.04
CA SER A 871 -51.94 -0.78 40.26
C SER A 871 -50.50 -0.29 40.38
N LEU A 872 -50.21 0.48 41.43
CA LEU A 872 -48.91 1.08 41.70
C LEU A 872 -48.39 0.57 43.04
N ARG A 873 -47.12 0.18 43.07
CA ARG A 873 -46.37 -0.10 44.29
C ARG A 873 -45.10 0.72 44.29
N ASP A 874 -44.79 1.35 45.42
CA ASP A 874 -43.58 2.14 45.64
C ASP A 874 -42.94 1.84 47.00
N THR A 875 -41.62 1.88 47.07
CA THR A 875 -40.87 1.54 48.29
C THR A 875 -40.94 2.67 49.33
N ASN A 876 -41.02 3.93 48.87
CA ASN A 876 -40.86 5.10 49.71
C ASN A 876 -42.07 6.04 49.61
N ALA A 877 -41.85 7.36 49.65
CA ALA A 877 -42.92 8.34 49.61
C ALA A 877 -43.30 8.66 48.16
N LEU A 878 -44.49 8.22 47.75
CA LEU A 878 -45.04 8.49 46.43
C LEU A 878 -45.97 9.71 46.44
N ARG A 879 -45.72 10.68 45.56
CA ARG A 879 -46.66 11.78 45.29
C ARG A 879 -47.48 11.52 44.03
N LEU A 880 -48.79 11.33 44.19
CA LEU A 880 -49.74 11.24 43.09
C LEU A 880 -50.14 12.65 42.63
N ALA A 881 -49.81 13.00 41.40
CA ALA A 881 -50.28 14.20 40.72
C ALA A 881 -51.67 13.95 40.09
N THR A 882 -52.22 14.94 39.39
CA THR A 882 -53.54 14.83 38.74
C THR A 882 -53.61 13.57 37.90
N SER A 883 -54.58 12.70 38.22
CA SER A 883 -54.68 11.36 37.63
C SER A 883 -56.13 10.97 37.34
N THR A 884 -56.38 10.39 36.18
CA THR A 884 -57.71 9.96 35.73
C THR A 884 -57.67 8.51 35.25
N THR A 885 -58.56 7.66 35.78
CA THR A 885 -58.69 6.24 35.40
C THR A 885 -60.13 5.89 35.07
N SER A 886 -60.35 4.92 34.17
CA SER A 886 -61.68 4.39 33.86
C SER A 886 -62.09 3.20 34.72
N GLY A 887 -61.13 2.53 35.35
CA GLY A 887 -61.32 1.41 36.28
C GLY A 887 -60.64 1.69 37.63
N ASN A 888 -60.19 0.64 38.32
CA ASN A 888 -59.62 0.79 39.66
C ASN A 888 -58.34 1.63 39.66
N LEU A 889 -58.08 2.34 40.75
CA LEU A 889 -56.78 2.92 41.05
C LEU A 889 -56.33 2.43 42.43
N ASP A 890 -55.39 1.49 42.43
CA ASP A 890 -54.76 0.92 43.61
C ASP A 890 -53.32 1.45 43.72
N ALA A 891 -52.98 2.12 44.82
CA ALA A 891 -51.61 2.58 45.08
C ALA A 891 -51.16 2.15 46.47
N ASP A 892 -50.00 1.50 46.56
CA ASP A 892 -49.37 1.04 47.79
C ASP A 892 -47.96 1.62 47.90
N ALA A 893 -47.69 2.43 48.91
CA ALA A 893 -46.39 3.07 49.10
C ALA A 893 -45.98 3.14 50.57
N GLY A 894 -44.70 3.46 50.83
CA GLY A 894 -44.23 3.81 52.16
C GLY A 894 -44.98 5.02 52.73
N SER A 895 -45.22 6.06 51.93
CA SER A 895 -46.19 7.13 52.25
C SER A 895 -46.84 7.63 50.96
N VAL A 896 -48.12 8.00 51.02
CA VAL A 896 -48.84 8.51 49.83
C VAL A 896 -49.21 9.97 50.03
N THR A 897 -48.78 10.83 49.11
CA THR A 897 -49.24 12.23 49.03
C THR A 897 -50.12 12.42 47.80
N ILE A 898 -51.39 12.78 47.99
CA ILE A 898 -52.31 13.15 46.90
C ILE A 898 -52.14 14.64 46.61
N GLY A 899 -51.24 14.96 45.68
CA GLY A 899 -50.90 16.33 45.31
C GLY A 899 -51.77 16.93 44.20
N GLY A 900 -52.46 16.10 43.41
CA GLY A 900 -53.42 16.53 42.38
C GLY A 900 -54.71 15.73 42.43
N ALA A 901 -55.75 16.19 41.73
CA ALA A 901 -57.06 15.54 41.77
C ALA A 901 -57.00 14.12 41.17
N LEU A 902 -57.54 13.13 41.89
CA LEU A 902 -57.63 11.74 41.42
C LEU A 902 -59.08 11.39 41.13
N THR A 903 -59.36 10.93 39.92
CA THR A 903 -60.71 10.54 39.50
C THR A 903 -60.72 9.12 38.95
N SER A 904 -61.56 8.24 39.48
CA SER A 904 -61.89 6.95 38.86
C SER A 904 -63.34 6.95 38.39
N SER A 905 -63.57 6.85 37.08
CA SER A 905 -64.91 6.95 36.49
C SER A 905 -65.68 5.61 36.41
N GLY A 906 -65.09 4.51 36.86
CA GLY A 906 -65.68 3.18 36.69
C GLY A 906 -65.06 2.06 37.52
N GLY A 907 -64.31 2.40 38.58
CA GLY A 907 -63.76 1.41 39.50
C GLY A 907 -63.52 1.97 40.90
N ASN A 908 -62.98 1.12 41.78
CA ASN A 908 -62.66 1.49 43.16
C ASN A 908 -61.36 2.31 43.21
N LEU A 909 -61.23 3.15 44.23
CA LEU A 909 -60.00 3.88 44.53
C LEU A 909 -59.43 3.37 45.85
N THR A 910 -58.29 2.68 45.84
CA THR A 910 -57.62 2.12 47.01
C THR A 910 -56.24 2.74 47.19
N LEU A 911 -56.01 3.47 48.27
CA LEU A 911 -54.73 4.10 48.57
C LEU A 911 -54.19 3.57 49.90
N THR A 912 -53.00 3.01 49.91
CA THR A 912 -52.31 2.50 51.09
C THR A 912 -50.97 3.22 51.24
N GLY A 913 -50.83 4.01 52.30
CA GLY A 913 -49.56 4.61 52.68
C GLY A 913 -49.09 4.02 54.01
N THR A 914 -48.18 3.05 53.97
CA THR A 914 -47.78 2.26 55.16
C THR A 914 -47.48 3.14 56.37
N ASN A 915 -46.68 4.18 56.19
CA ASN A 915 -46.25 5.12 57.25
C ASN A 915 -47.17 6.34 57.38
N SER A 916 -47.75 6.85 56.29
CA SER A 916 -48.68 7.99 56.33
C SER A 916 -49.41 8.20 55.00
N VAL A 917 -50.56 8.88 55.05
CA VAL A 917 -51.25 9.40 53.87
C VAL A 917 -51.57 10.89 54.04
N THR A 918 -51.19 11.72 53.07
CA THR A 918 -51.51 13.16 53.04
C THR A 918 -52.35 13.50 51.81
N GLN A 919 -53.56 14.01 52.01
CA GLN A 919 -54.48 14.38 50.93
C GLN A 919 -54.58 15.89 50.77
N LEU A 920 -53.97 16.43 49.72
CA LEU A 920 -54.00 17.87 49.42
C LEU A 920 -55.05 18.22 48.36
N ALA A 921 -55.54 17.24 47.61
CA ALA A 921 -56.46 17.42 46.49
C ALA A 921 -57.70 16.51 46.55
N HIS A 922 -58.61 16.70 45.58
CA HIS A 922 -59.88 15.97 45.50
C HIS A 922 -59.71 14.52 45.06
N LEU A 923 -60.44 13.62 45.70
CA LEU A 923 -60.66 12.24 45.25
C LEU A 923 -62.11 12.14 44.78
N SER A 924 -62.35 11.58 43.60
CA SER A 924 -63.70 11.38 43.09
C SER A 924 -63.85 10.02 42.44
N VAL A 925 -64.94 9.34 42.76
CA VAL A 925 -65.36 8.08 42.17
C VAL A 925 -66.80 8.20 41.71
N THR A 926 -67.14 7.66 40.53
CA THR A 926 -68.53 7.64 40.02
C THR A 926 -69.16 6.26 40.12
N GLY A 927 -70.48 6.20 40.27
CA GLY A 927 -71.25 4.97 40.44
C GLY A 927 -71.15 4.34 41.84
N ALA A 928 -71.39 3.02 41.91
CA ALA A 928 -71.44 2.25 43.15
C ALA A 928 -70.06 1.70 43.58
N HIS A 929 -68.99 2.48 43.37
CA HIS A 929 -67.61 2.05 43.63
C HIS A 929 -67.02 2.70 44.88
N THR A 930 -66.15 1.97 45.57
CA THR A 930 -65.65 2.35 46.89
C THR A 930 -64.40 3.23 46.81
N VAL A 931 -64.24 4.08 47.82
CA VAL A 931 -62.97 4.77 48.10
C VAL A 931 -62.41 4.23 49.40
N THR A 932 -61.23 3.64 49.38
CA THR A 932 -60.52 3.13 50.57
C THR A 932 -59.18 3.84 50.70
N VAL A 933 -58.92 4.49 51.83
CA VAL A 933 -57.65 5.14 52.13
C VAL A 933 -57.12 4.62 53.47
N THR A 934 -55.96 3.99 53.46
CA THR A 934 -55.39 3.31 54.63
C THR A 934 -53.97 3.81 54.93
N ALA A 935 -53.69 4.13 56.19
CA ALA A 935 -52.36 4.45 56.70
C ALA A 935 -51.99 3.55 57.91
N PRO A 936 -51.67 2.25 57.70
CA PRO A 936 -51.65 1.24 58.77
C PRO A 936 -50.79 1.56 59.99
N SER A 937 -49.64 2.25 59.83
CA SER A 937 -48.68 2.51 60.91
C SER A 937 -48.53 3.98 61.31
N GLY A 938 -49.27 4.89 60.70
CA GLY A 938 -49.18 6.32 61.02
C GLY A 938 -50.41 7.14 60.60
N PRO A 939 -50.27 8.47 60.44
CA PRO A 939 -51.42 9.36 60.32
C PRO A 939 -51.98 9.45 58.90
N LEU A 940 -53.26 9.83 58.81
CA LEU A 940 -53.94 10.22 57.58
C LEU A 940 -54.39 11.68 57.70
N ALA A 941 -53.87 12.59 56.90
CA ALA A 941 -54.18 14.02 56.99
C ALA A 941 -54.77 14.57 55.69
N MET A 942 -55.99 15.12 55.75
CA MET A 942 -56.62 15.86 54.65
C MET A 942 -56.43 17.38 54.81
N ALA A 943 -56.21 18.08 53.70
CA ALA A 943 -56.29 19.54 53.66
C ALA A 943 -57.75 20.02 53.86
N PRO A 944 -57.98 21.23 54.40
CA PRO A 944 -59.33 21.71 54.73
C PRO A 944 -60.31 21.74 53.55
N THR A 945 -59.80 21.98 52.33
CA THR A 945 -60.58 22.04 51.09
C THR A 945 -60.62 20.72 50.31
N ALA A 946 -59.85 19.71 50.73
CA ALA A 946 -59.81 18.42 50.05
C ALA A 946 -61.14 17.67 50.27
N THR A 947 -61.66 17.08 49.18
CA THR A 947 -62.91 16.32 49.22
C THR A 947 -62.69 14.91 48.71
N THR A 948 -63.41 13.95 49.27
CA THR A 948 -63.55 12.60 48.72
C THR A 948 -65.01 12.34 48.42
N SER A 949 -65.34 12.12 47.16
CA SER A 949 -66.71 11.88 46.70
C SER A 949 -66.87 10.50 46.07
N SER A 950 -68.00 9.86 46.36
CA SER A 950 -68.55 8.71 45.62
C SER A 950 -70.04 8.95 45.38
N ASP A 951 -70.64 8.41 44.31
CA ASP A 951 -72.08 8.55 44.07
C ASP A 951 -72.88 7.69 45.05
N THR A 952 -72.80 6.36 44.93
CA THR A 952 -73.50 5.39 45.79
C THR A 952 -72.58 4.32 46.38
N GLY A 953 -71.26 4.49 46.28
CA GLY A 953 -70.28 3.57 46.85
C GLY A 953 -69.76 4.01 48.22
N ALA A 954 -69.32 3.05 49.04
CA ALA A 954 -68.85 3.34 50.39
C ALA A 954 -67.50 4.06 50.40
N ILE A 955 -67.27 4.92 51.41
CA ILE A 955 -65.98 5.56 51.66
C ILE A 955 -65.40 5.00 52.97
N ALA A 956 -64.18 4.46 52.93
CA ALA A 956 -63.49 3.86 54.06
C ALA A 956 -62.13 4.54 54.28
N TYR A 957 -61.90 5.08 55.47
CA TYR A 957 -60.64 5.70 55.89
C TYR A 957 -60.12 4.92 57.10
N ALA A 958 -58.88 4.47 57.08
CA ALA A 958 -58.28 3.76 58.20
C ALA A 958 -56.85 4.22 58.47
N ALA A 959 -56.42 4.33 59.72
CA ALA A 959 -55.06 4.74 60.07
C ALA A 959 -54.61 4.14 61.41
N GLY A 960 -53.31 3.91 61.54
CA GLY A 960 -52.64 3.48 62.78
C GLY A 960 -52.51 4.60 63.82
N ALA A 961 -52.58 5.86 63.38
CA ALA A 961 -52.52 7.06 64.22
C ALA A 961 -53.67 8.02 63.85
N ASP A 962 -53.48 9.33 64.06
CA ASP A 962 -54.53 10.32 63.86
C ASP A 962 -55.03 10.40 62.41
N ILE A 963 -56.35 10.54 62.24
CA ILE A 963 -57.04 10.85 60.99
C ILE A 963 -57.56 12.28 61.06
N THR A 964 -57.08 13.20 60.21
CA THR A 964 -57.63 14.56 60.08
C THR A 964 -58.46 14.68 58.80
N LEU A 965 -59.74 15.05 58.92
CA LEU A 965 -60.72 15.01 57.84
C LEU A 965 -60.99 16.39 57.21
N GLY A 966 -61.03 16.42 55.88
CA GLY A 966 -61.61 17.49 55.05
C GLY A 966 -63.10 17.24 54.86
N SER A 967 -63.55 16.95 53.64
CA SER A 967 -64.94 16.52 53.36
C SER A 967 -65.03 15.14 52.70
N LEU A 968 -65.84 14.24 53.25
CA LEU A 968 -66.22 12.95 52.68
C LEU A 968 -67.68 13.01 52.24
N ARG A 969 -68.02 12.67 50.99
CA ARG A 969 -69.38 12.77 50.44
C ARG A 969 -69.76 11.50 49.68
N THR A 970 -70.84 10.84 50.08
CA THR A 970 -71.36 9.66 49.40
C THR A 970 -72.86 9.46 49.60
N GLY A 971 -73.54 8.83 48.65
CA GLY A 971 -74.88 8.28 48.80
C GLY A 971 -74.95 6.95 49.56
N ALA A 972 -73.81 6.37 49.98
CA ALA A 972 -73.73 5.16 50.80
C ALA A 972 -73.09 5.44 52.18
N GLY A 973 -72.45 4.43 52.77
CA GLY A 973 -71.87 4.48 54.11
C GLY A 973 -70.45 5.02 54.13
N VAL A 974 -70.10 5.73 55.20
CA VAL A 974 -68.73 6.19 55.48
C VAL A 974 -68.19 5.46 56.72
N THR A 975 -67.05 4.80 56.59
CA THR A 975 -66.33 4.15 57.70
C THR A 975 -65.01 4.84 57.93
N VAL A 976 -64.73 5.31 59.14
CA VAL A 976 -63.45 5.91 59.53
C VAL A 976 -62.93 5.18 60.75
N ILE A 977 -61.70 4.66 60.71
CA ILE A 977 -61.10 3.86 61.79
C ILE A 977 -59.67 4.34 62.06
N SER A 978 -59.45 5.05 63.16
CA SER A 978 -58.12 5.23 63.74
C SER A 978 -57.90 4.16 64.81
N SER A 979 -56.88 3.30 64.65
CA SER A 979 -56.62 2.17 65.55
C SER A 979 -55.67 2.49 66.73
N GLY A 980 -54.98 3.62 66.67
CA GLY A 980 -54.04 4.09 67.70
C GLY A 980 -54.01 5.61 67.88
N GLY A 981 -55.05 6.32 67.43
CA GLY A 981 -55.12 7.78 67.45
C GLY A 981 -56.54 8.35 67.41
N SER A 982 -56.63 9.63 67.07
CA SER A 982 -57.85 10.45 67.06
C SER A 982 -58.41 10.65 65.65
N VAL A 983 -59.71 10.89 65.54
CA VAL A 983 -60.37 11.36 64.30
C VAL A 983 -60.70 12.85 64.47
N LEU A 984 -60.02 13.74 63.75
CA LEU A 984 -60.05 15.19 63.91
C LEU A 984 -60.61 15.90 62.67
N SER A 985 -61.17 17.09 62.85
CA SER A 985 -61.61 17.96 61.74
C SER A 985 -60.46 18.86 61.31
N ALA A 986 -60.18 18.98 60.01
CA ALA A 986 -59.20 19.91 59.50
C ALA A 986 -59.66 21.36 59.75
N ALA A 987 -58.77 22.21 60.27
CA ALA A 987 -59.10 23.61 60.58
C ALA A 987 -59.55 24.38 59.32
N GLY A 988 -60.76 24.92 59.34
CA GLY A 988 -61.37 25.61 58.17
C GLY A 988 -62.11 24.69 57.20
N SER A 989 -62.28 23.40 57.52
CA SER A 989 -63.15 22.51 56.75
C SER A 989 -64.63 22.81 56.97
N GLY A 990 -65.46 22.57 55.94
CA GLY A 990 -66.92 22.69 56.00
C GLY A 990 -67.55 21.40 56.55
N MET A 991 -68.57 20.88 55.84
CA MET A 991 -69.19 19.58 56.17
C MET A 991 -68.16 18.43 56.01
N ASN A 992 -67.83 17.74 57.10
CA ASN A 992 -66.81 16.69 57.09
C ASN A 992 -67.31 15.37 56.53
N ILE A 993 -68.56 15.00 56.81
CA ILE A 993 -69.17 13.76 56.30
C ILE A 993 -70.57 14.07 55.77
N THR A 994 -70.85 13.64 54.54
CA THR A 994 -72.19 13.55 53.96
C THR A 994 -72.37 12.11 53.49
N ALA A 995 -73.31 11.37 54.07
CA ALA A 995 -73.53 9.95 53.79
C ALA A 995 -75.00 9.66 53.50
N GLY A 996 -75.30 8.62 52.72
CA GLY A 996 -76.66 8.18 52.41
C GLY A 996 -77.03 6.82 53.00
N ALA A 997 -76.10 6.14 53.69
CA ALA A 997 -76.33 4.87 54.40
C ALA A 997 -75.59 4.82 55.76
N ASN A 998 -75.62 3.65 56.41
CA ASN A 998 -74.97 3.40 57.71
C ASN A 998 -73.49 3.80 57.67
N SER A 999 -73.05 4.58 58.65
CA SER A 999 -71.70 5.14 58.73
C SER A 999 -71.10 4.92 60.12
N SER A 1000 -69.78 4.77 60.22
CA SER A 1000 -69.07 4.51 61.48
C SER A 1000 -67.81 5.37 61.62
N LEU A 1001 -67.58 5.91 62.81
CA LEU A 1001 -66.38 6.64 63.22
C LEU A 1001 -65.78 5.93 64.43
N GLN A 1002 -64.55 5.44 64.30
CA GLN A 1002 -63.86 4.68 65.34
C GLN A 1002 -62.50 5.33 65.62
N ALA A 1003 -62.22 5.64 66.90
CA ALA A 1003 -60.94 6.17 67.38
C ALA A 1003 -60.45 5.34 68.58
N LEU A 1004 -59.75 4.25 68.30
CA LEU A 1004 -59.22 3.34 69.32
C LEU A 1004 -57.96 3.99 69.94
N ASN A 1005 -58.02 4.36 71.22
CA ASN A 1005 -57.01 5.13 71.99
C ASN A 1005 -56.93 6.65 71.70
N GLY A 1006 -57.97 7.27 71.11
CA GLY A 1006 -58.02 8.71 70.85
C GLY A 1006 -59.43 9.33 70.97
N VAL A 1007 -59.61 10.53 70.41
CA VAL A 1007 -60.89 11.27 70.42
C VAL A 1007 -61.47 11.45 69.02
N VAL A 1008 -62.80 11.62 68.91
CA VAL A 1008 -63.48 11.98 67.65
C VAL A 1008 -63.91 13.45 67.72
N GLY A 1009 -63.17 14.37 67.11
CA GLY A 1009 -63.44 15.82 67.16
C GLY A 1009 -62.97 16.51 68.44
N THR A 1010 -62.99 17.85 68.45
CA THR A 1010 -62.65 18.69 69.63
C THR A 1010 -63.59 19.90 69.70
N GLN A 1011 -63.62 20.64 70.82
CA GLN A 1011 -64.43 21.86 70.96
C GLN A 1011 -64.14 22.90 69.88
N VAL A 1012 -62.86 23.11 69.58
CA VAL A 1012 -62.40 24.15 68.66
C VAL A 1012 -62.52 23.73 67.19
N ALA A 1013 -62.68 22.43 66.92
CA ALA A 1013 -62.83 21.86 65.58
C ALA A 1013 -63.74 20.62 65.63
N PRO A 1014 -65.08 20.81 65.71
CA PRO A 1014 -66.05 19.71 65.70
C PRO A 1014 -66.05 18.97 64.36
N ILE A 1015 -66.34 17.67 64.39
CA ILE A 1015 -66.60 16.89 63.17
C ILE A 1015 -68.05 17.15 62.75
N THR A 1016 -68.29 17.61 61.53
CA THR A 1016 -69.64 17.89 61.03
C THR A 1016 -70.14 16.76 60.14
N VAL A 1017 -71.36 16.25 60.41
CA VAL A 1017 -71.86 15.00 59.79
C VAL A 1017 -73.31 15.17 59.36
N HIS A 1018 -73.62 14.75 58.15
CA HIS A 1018 -74.97 14.66 57.60
C HIS A 1018 -75.21 13.24 57.06
N VAL A 1019 -76.22 12.53 57.58
CA VAL A 1019 -76.58 11.18 57.14
C VAL A 1019 -78.04 11.18 56.68
N SER A 1020 -78.29 11.00 55.38
CA SER A 1020 -79.62 11.08 54.78
C SER A 1020 -80.48 9.83 55.02
N ALA A 1021 -79.87 8.64 55.19
CA ALA A 1021 -80.51 7.39 55.62
C ALA A 1021 -79.51 6.46 56.35
N GLY A 1022 -79.94 5.68 57.36
CA GLY A 1022 -79.10 4.71 58.08
C GLY A 1022 -78.71 5.07 59.53
N THR A 1023 -77.82 4.29 60.14
CA THR A 1023 -77.29 4.47 61.50
C THR A 1023 -75.91 5.14 61.50
N LEU A 1024 -75.64 6.00 62.48
CA LEU A 1024 -74.30 6.55 62.74
C LEU A 1024 -73.71 5.85 63.97
N GLY A 1025 -72.64 5.09 63.79
CA GLY A 1025 -71.90 4.42 64.85
C GLY A 1025 -70.68 5.23 65.29
N ILE A 1026 -70.55 5.54 66.57
CA ILE A 1026 -69.34 6.20 67.10
C ILE A 1026 -68.73 5.33 68.19
N HIS A 1027 -67.44 5.06 68.07
CA HIS A 1027 -66.68 4.23 68.99
C HIS A 1027 -65.34 4.91 69.30
N ALA A 1028 -65.01 5.11 70.57
CA ALA A 1028 -63.69 5.57 70.95
C ALA A 1028 -63.28 4.89 72.25
N THR A 1029 -62.15 4.20 72.30
CA THR A 1029 -61.74 3.44 73.48
C THR A 1029 -60.54 4.09 74.16
N ALA A 1030 -60.48 4.03 75.50
CA ALA A 1030 -59.30 4.33 76.33
C ALA A 1030 -58.58 5.68 76.10
N ALA A 1031 -59.29 6.80 76.16
CA ALA A 1031 -58.65 8.12 76.25
C ALA A 1031 -58.18 8.43 77.69
N ARG A 1032 -56.92 8.82 77.89
CA ARG A 1032 -56.44 9.39 79.18
C ARG A 1032 -57.09 10.75 79.52
N PHE A 1033 -57.80 11.35 78.58
CA PHE A 1033 -58.63 12.55 78.73
C PHE A 1033 -59.92 12.35 77.92
N GLY A 1034 -61.07 12.37 78.59
CA GLY A 1034 -62.38 11.90 78.12
C GLY A 1034 -62.85 12.30 76.71
N ILE A 1035 -63.85 11.57 76.22
CA ILE A 1035 -64.47 11.78 74.91
C ILE A 1035 -64.98 13.21 74.76
N SER A 1036 -64.73 13.75 73.58
CA SER A 1036 -65.23 15.02 73.11
C SER A 1036 -65.74 14.83 71.69
N ALA A 1037 -66.78 14.00 71.53
CA ALA A 1037 -67.48 13.88 70.26
C ALA A 1037 -68.29 15.15 70.02
N PHE A 1038 -67.66 16.14 69.40
CA PHE A 1038 -68.32 17.37 68.97
C PHE A 1038 -68.84 17.16 67.56
N LEU A 1039 -70.16 17.01 67.44
CA LEU A 1039 -70.85 16.78 66.19
C LEU A 1039 -71.81 17.91 65.88
N ASN A 1040 -71.80 18.39 64.64
CA ASN A 1040 -72.73 19.39 64.14
C ASN A 1040 -73.38 18.90 62.84
N GLY A 1041 -74.71 18.74 62.85
CA GLY A 1041 -75.47 18.30 61.66
C GLY A 1041 -76.85 17.67 61.94
N THR A 1042 -77.59 17.38 60.88
CA THR A 1042 -78.98 16.85 60.91
C THR A 1042 -79.00 15.32 60.77
N VAL A 1043 -79.65 14.66 61.72
CA VAL A 1043 -80.08 13.24 61.68
C VAL A 1043 -81.60 13.25 61.52
N PHE A 1044 -82.15 12.58 60.51
CA PHE A 1044 -83.59 12.63 60.20
C PHE A 1044 -84.41 11.63 61.06
N PRO A 1045 -85.72 11.88 61.28
CA PRO A 1045 -86.61 10.96 61.99
C PRO A 1045 -86.64 9.56 61.35
N GLY A 1046 -86.38 8.51 62.14
CA GLY A 1046 -86.31 7.11 61.68
C GLY A 1046 -84.90 6.50 61.66
N GLN A 1047 -83.89 7.26 62.06
CA GLN A 1047 -82.48 6.85 62.14
C GLN A 1047 -82.05 6.56 63.58
N ALA A 1048 -81.16 5.59 63.80
CA ALA A 1048 -80.58 5.29 65.11
C ALA A 1048 -79.13 5.78 65.19
N LEU A 1049 -78.83 6.55 66.23
CA LEU A 1049 -77.48 6.94 66.61
C LEU A 1049 -76.97 5.90 67.61
N THR A 1050 -75.98 5.12 67.19
CA THR A 1050 -75.41 4.07 68.05
C THR A 1050 -74.08 4.57 68.58
N MET A 1051 -74.04 4.85 69.88
CA MET A 1051 -72.83 5.17 70.60
C MET A 1051 -72.40 3.91 71.35
N LEU A 1052 -71.20 3.40 71.08
CA LEU A 1052 -70.74 2.13 71.65
C LEU A 1052 -69.42 2.37 72.39
N ASN A 1053 -69.33 1.92 73.66
CA ASN A 1053 -68.14 2.03 74.53
C ASN A 1053 -67.54 3.44 74.60
N VAL A 1054 -68.32 4.42 75.05
CA VAL A 1054 -67.93 5.82 75.16
C VAL A 1054 -67.37 6.11 76.57
N PRO A 1055 -66.05 6.30 76.79
CA PRO A 1055 -65.45 6.84 78.01
C PRO A 1055 -66.12 8.12 78.53
N PRO A 1056 -66.03 8.40 79.84
CA PRO A 1056 -66.67 9.56 80.45
C PRO A 1056 -66.16 10.87 79.83
N GLY A 1057 -67.07 11.67 79.30
CA GLY A 1057 -66.78 12.87 78.51
C GLY A 1057 -68.04 13.53 77.95
N LEU A 1058 -67.90 14.73 77.40
CA LEU A 1058 -69.01 15.51 76.86
C LEU A 1058 -69.18 15.23 75.37
N VAL A 1059 -70.34 14.66 75.01
CA VAL A 1059 -70.78 14.57 73.61
C VAL A 1059 -71.73 15.74 73.35
N CYS A 1060 -71.36 16.60 72.43
CA CYS A 1060 -72.14 17.78 72.06
C CYS A 1060 -72.76 17.57 70.68
N PHE A 1061 -74.09 17.48 70.65
CA PHE A 1061 -74.85 17.54 69.40
C PHE A 1061 -75.43 18.94 69.23
N ASN A 1062 -74.98 19.64 68.20
CA ASN A 1062 -75.65 20.85 67.75
C ASN A 1062 -76.44 20.51 66.48
N ALA A 1063 -77.76 20.35 66.59
CA ALA A 1063 -78.62 19.99 65.48
C ALA A 1063 -79.93 20.77 65.55
N CYS A 1064 -80.32 21.39 64.44
CA CYS A 1064 -81.40 22.38 64.45
C CYS A 1064 -82.78 21.84 64.12
N ARG A 1065 -82.93 20.53 63.92
CA ARG A 1065 -84.23 19.87 63.79
C ARG A 1065 -84.14 18.45 64.36
N PHE A 1066 -84.59 18.27 65.61
CA PHE A 1066 -84.99 16.96 66.12
C PHE A 1066 -86.52 16.90 66.09
N GLY A 1067 -87.08 16.26 65.06
CA GLY A 1067 -88.52 15.97 65.03
C GLY A 1067 -88.92 14.82 65.98
N THR A 1068 -87.96 13.93 66.28
CA THR A 1068 -88.03 12.84 67.26
C THR A 1068 -86.61 12.56 67.76
N ILE A 1069 -86.47 12.22 69.05
CA ILE A 1069 -85.18 11.88 69.66
C ILE A 1069 -84.67 10.61 68.97
N PRO A 1070 -83.41 10.56 68.48
CA PRO A 1070 -82.86 9.31 67.95
C PRO A 1070 -82.90 8.23 69.03
N SER A 1071 -83.28 7.00 68.67
CA SER A 1071 -83.16 5.87 69.59
C SER A 1071 -81.67 5.60 69.81
N PHE A 1072 -81.19 5.90 71.02
CA PHE A 1072 -79.88 5.45 71.47
C PHE A 1072 -80.00 3.97 71.82
N ASN A 1073 -79.16 3.13 71.22
CA ASN A 1073 -79.09 1.75 71.65
C ASN A 1073 -78.40 1.70 73.03
N VAL A 1074 -79.11 1.19 74.04
CA VAL A 1074 -78.88 1.42 75.48
C VAL A 1074 -77.75 0.55 76.06
N ALA A 1075 -76.97 -0.15 75.22
CA ALA A 1075 -76.02 -1.14 75.69
C ALA A 1075 -74.75 -0.55 76.36
N SER A 1076 -74.48 0.75 76.30
CA SER A 1076 -73.28 1.35 76.94
C SER A 1076 -73.35 2.84 77.31
N ALA A 1077 -74.53 3.50 77.25
CA ALA A 1077 -74.69 4.89 77.68
C ALA A 1077 -75.99 5.07 78.49
N ILE A 1078 -75.90 5.72 79.65
CA ILE A 1078 -77.07 6.20 80.41
C ILE A 1078 -77.36 7.61 79.87
N PRO A 1079 -78.42 7.84 79.07
CA PRO A 1079 -78.67 9.16 78.53
C PRO A 1079 -79.23 10.08 79.64
N TRP A 1080 -78.41 11.00 80.13
CA TRP A 1080 -78.91 12.19 80.83
C TRP A 1080 -79.12 13.30 79.82
N TYR A 1081 -80.38 13.69 79.60
CA TYR A 1081 -80.73 14.81 78.74
C TYR A 1081 -80.78 16.10 79.57
N MET A 1082 -79.83 17.01 79.38
CA MET A 1082 -79.98 18.38 79.88
C MET A 1082 -80.59 19.25 78.79
N ARG A 1083 -81.87 19.60 78.93
CA ARG A 1083 -82.54 20.60 78.08
C ARG A 1083 -82.26 21.98 78.67
N HIS A 1084 -81.42 22.79 78.02
CA HIS A 1084 -81.23 24.18 78.44
C HIS A 1084 -82.41 25.05 78.00
N ALA A 1085 -82.86 25.97 78.87
CA ALA A 1085 -84.16 26.63 78.79
C ALA A 1085 -84.32 27.77 77.75
N SER A 1086 -83.37 27.97 76.83
CA SER A 1086 -83.45 29.04 75.82
C SER A 1086 -82.87 28.55 74.49
N ASN A 1087 -83.72 28.49 73.45
CA ASN A 1087 -83.44 28.00 72.07
C ASN A 1087 -82.03 28.32 71.52
N PRO A 1088 -81.43 27.47 70.65
CA PRO A 1088 -81.98 26.29 69.96
C PRO A 1088 -81.70 24.96 70.70
N LEU A 1089 -82.16 23.82 70.14
CA LEU A 1089 -82.13 22.47 70.73
C LEU A 1089 -80.72 21.87 70.83
N TRP A 1090 -80.17 21.78 72.04
CA TRP A 1090 -78.84 21.21 72.29
C TRP A 1090 -79.03 19.95 73.14
N TYR A 1091 -78.45 18.84 72.71
CA TYR A 1091 -78.49 17.57 73.45
C TYR A 1091 -77.06 17.24 73.89
N SER A 1092 -76.80 17.30 75.19
CA SER A 1092 -75.59 16.74 75.80
C SER A 1092 -75.90 15.32 76.28
N VAL A 1093 -75.11 14.34 75.87
CA VAL A 1093 -75.20 12.98 76.40
C VAL A 1093 -73.96 12.73 77.24
N LEU A 1094 -74.16 12.49 78.55
CA LEU A 1094 -73.09 12.17 79.48
C LEU A 1094 -73.01 10.65 79.64
N SER A 1095 -71.92 10.02 79.21
CA SER A 1095 -71.68 8.61 79.45
C SER A 1095 -70.92 8.43 80.78
N THR A 1096 -71.36 7.51 81.63
CA THR A 1096 -70.67 7.15 82.90
C THR A 1096 -69.99 5.78 82.84
N TYR A 1097 -69.74 5.24 81.64
CA TYR A 1097 -69.21 3.88 81.50
C TYR A 1097 -67.72 3.81 81.86
N LEU A 1098 -67.40 3.05 82.92
CA LEU A 1098 -66.05 2.70 83.37
C LEU A 1098 -65.72 1.27 82.90
N PRO A 1099 -64.65 1.05 82.10
CA PRO A 1099 -64.20 -0.30 81.73
C PRO A 1099 -63.68 -1.07 82.96
N GLU A 1100 -64.00 -2.37 83.07
CA GLU A 1100 -63.60 -3.26 84.18
C GLU A 1100 -62.07 -3.38 84.35
N ASP A 1101 -61.29 -3.13 83.30
CA ASP A 1101 -59.84 -3.15 83.25
C ASP A 1101 -59.15 -1.92 83.90
N VAL A 1102 -59.92 -0.94 84.39
CA VAL A 1102 -59.43 0.19 85.20
C VAL A 1102 -59.57 -0.09 86.72
N VAL A 1103 -60.07 -1.26 87.12
CA VAL A 1103 -60.42 -1.54 88.53
C VAL A 1103 -59.30 -2.23 89.34
N GLU A 1104 -58.16 -2.60 88.75
CA GLU A 1104 -57.00 -3.08 89.51
C GLU A 1104 -55.85 -2.08 89.47
N GLY A 1105 -55.88 -1.09 90.37
CA GLY A 1105 -54.68 -0.28 90.60
C GLY A 1105 -54.84 1.10 91.22
N THR A 1106 -55.89 1.39 92.00
CA THR A 1106 -55.82 2.24 93.21
C THR A 1106 -57.22 2.39 93.81
N ARG A 1107 -57.34 2.08 95.09
CA ARG A 1107 -58.53 2.26 95.90
C ARG A 1107 -58.79 3.77 96.10
N MET A 1108 -59.82 4.32 95.46
CA MET A 1108 -60.40 5.61 95.87
C MET A 1108 -61.46 5.34 96.94
N ASP A 1109 -61.16 5.72 98.19
CA ASP A 1109 -62.15 5.74 99.26
C ASP A 1109 -63.16 6.88 98.97
N VAL A 1110 -64.41 6.50 98.70
CA VAL A 1110 -65.55 7.41 98.55
C VAL A 1110 -66.10 7.72 99.94
N PHE A 1111 -65.91 8.95 100.41
CA PHE A 1111 -66.73 9.51 101.49
C PHE A 1111 -67.90 10.27 100.87
N MET A 1112 -69.10 9.90 101.30
CA MET A 1112 -70.36 10.59 101.01
C MET A 1112 -70.46 11.84 101.89
N ASP A 1113 -70.52 13.01 101.28
CA ASP A 1113 -71.58 14.01 101.46
C ASP A 1113 -71.22 15.27 100.65
N GLU A 1114 -72.10 15.60 99.70
CA GLU A 1114 -72.26 16.90 99.02
C GLU A 1114 -70.99 17.68 98.64
N ASP A 1115 -70.20 17.17 97.69
CA ASP A 1115 -69.35 17.99 96.83
C ASP A 1115 -69.15 17.27 95.48
N HIS A 1116 -70.09 17.46 94.56
CA HIS A 1116 -69.81 17.16 93.16
C HIS A 1116 -68.88 18.26 92.65
N VAL A 1117 -67.59 17.94 92.56
CA VAL A 1117 -66.62 18.71 91.78
C VAL A 1117 -67.16 18.82 90.36
N ALA A 1118 -67.87 19.92 90.11
CA ALA A 1118 -68.18 20.39 88.78
C ALA A 1118 -66.84 20.75 88.14
N ARG A 1119 -66.22 19.77 87.47
CA ARG A 1119 -65.30 20.10 86.39
C ARG A 1119 -66.17 20.88 85.40
N GLU A 1120 -65.96 22.19 85.36
CA GLU A 1120 -66.68 23.14 84.51
C GLU A 1120 -66.71 22.55 83.10
N ILE A 1121 -67.89 22.03 82.71
CA ILE A 1121 -68.13 21.49 81.39
C ILE A 1121 -68.23 22.73 80.51
N PRO A 1122 -67.23 23.02 79.64
CA PRO A 1122 -67.32 24.22 78.82
C PRO A 1122 -68.48 24.04 77.83
N PRO A 1123 -69.36 25.04 77.66
CA PRO A 1123 -70.56 24.89 76.84
C PRO A 1123 -70.23 24.58 75.37
N CYS A 1124 -71.06 23.74 74.73
CA CYS A 1124 -70.94 23.28 73.35
C CYS A 1124 -71.11 24.38 72.27
N THR A 1125 -70.35 25.48 72.23
CA THR A 1125 -70.63 26.57 71.26
C THR A 1125 -70.04 26.32 69.87
N PRO A 1126 -70.88 26.29 68.82
CA PRO A 1126 -70.68 27.23 67.72
C PRO A 1126 -71.95 28.03 67.40
N THR A 1127 -71.80 29.35 67.34
CA THR A 1127 -72.82 30.33 66.98
C THR A 1127 -72.98 30.45 65.46
N GLY A 1128 -74.18 30.15 64.96
CA GLY A 1128 -74.71 30.70 63.71
C GLY A 1128 -75.03 29.67 62.62
N ALA A 1129 -76.32 29.29 62.49
CA ALA A 1129 -77.06 29.14 61.21
C ALA A 1129 -78.37 28.33 61.36
N CYS A 1130 -79.33 28.74 62.18
CA CYS A 1130 -80.66 28.09 62.20
C CYS A 1130 -81.81 29.07 62.48
N ALA A 1131 -82.73 29.22 61.52
CA ALA A 1131 -83.96 30.00 61.62
C ALA A 1131 -85.20 29.07 61.80
N PRO A 1132 -86.27 29.49 62.52
CA PRO A 1132 -87.31 28.58 63.00
C PRO A 1132 -88.57 28.58 62.13
N GLU A 1133 -89.11 27.40 61.82
CA GLU A 1133 -90.55 27.14 61.78
C GLU A 1133 -90.81 25.71 62.28
N ALA A 1134 -91.71 25.58 63.25
CA ALA A 1134 -92.03 24.36 63.98
C ALA A 1134 -93.43 23.85 63.61
N THR A 1135 -93.58 22.53 63.48
CA THR A 1135 -94.88 21.84 63.53
C THR A 1135 -94.92 20.98 64.79
N VAL A 1136 -96.01 21.14 65.55
CA VAL A 1136 -96.32 20.51 66.85
C VAL A 1136 -97.00 19.15 66.64
N LEU A 1137 -96.68 18.15 67.47
CA LEU A 1137 -97.50 16.95 67.64
C LEU A 1137 -97.76 16.68 69.14
N THR A 1138 -99.04 16.55 69.49
CA THR A 1138 -99.60 16.23 70.82
C THR A 1138 -99.90 14.72 70.96
N PRO A 1139 -99.94 14.18 72.19
CA PRO A 1139 -99.96 12.73 72.46
C PRO A 1139 -101.37 12.11 72.42
N PRO A 1140 -101.49 10.78 72.21
CA PRO A 1140 -102.61 9.99 72.72
C PRO A 1140 -102.21 9.08 73.89
N SER A 1141 -103.23 8.84 74.71
CA SER A 1141 -103.29 8.26 76.05
C SER A 1141 -103.59 6.76 76.09
N GLY A 1142 -103.07 6.08 77.12
CA GLY A 1142 -103.57 4.81 77.72
C GLY A 1142 -103.15 3.53 76.98
N THR A 1143 -102.79 2.41 77.61
CA THR A 1143 -102.86 1.91 79.00
C THR A 1143 -101.81 0.79 79.18
N GLU A 1144 -101.46 0.50 80.43
CA GLU A 1144 -100.81 -0.68 81.04
C GLU A 1144 -100.66 -1.95 80.16
N ASP A 1145 -99.57 -2.73 80.23
CA ASP A 1145 -99.29 -3.64 81.35
C ASP A 1145 -97.82 -4.12 81.40
N ALA A 1146 -97.40 -4.49 82.60
CA ALA A 1146 -96.14 -5.11 82.95
C ALA A 1146 -96.16 -6.63 82.70
N SER A 1147 -95.14 -7.18 82.04
CA SER A 1147 -94.48 -8.44 82.45
C SER A 1147 -93.36 -8.83 81.48
N ALA A 1148 -92.22 -9.20 82.08
CA ALA A 1148 -91.14 -10.04 81.55
C ALA A 1148 -90.15 -9.45 80.50
N TYR A 1149 -88.91 -9.31 81.01
CA TYR A 1149 -87.58 -9.41 80.37
C TYR A 1149 -87.15 -8.39 79.32
#